data_AF-A0A4P6EXM0-F1
#
_entry.id   AF-A0A4P6EXM0-F1
#
_cell.length_a   1.000
_cell.length_b   1.000
_cell.length_c   1.000
_cell.angle_alpha   90.00
_cell.angle_beta   90.00
_cell.angle_gamma   90.00
#
_symmetry.space_group_name_H-M   'P 1'
#
loop_
_entity.id
_entity.type
_entity.pdbx_description
1 polymer ?
#
loop_
_entity_poly.entity_id
_entity_poly.type
_entity_poly.pdbx_seq_one_letter_code
_entity_poly.pdbx_strand_id
1 'polypeptide(L)'
;MLGLVKKIFGDANEREIKRLMRTVEEINGLEPQISALSDEQLRGKTEEFKSRLEKGADIDELLPEAFAVVREASKRVLGKRHYDVQLIGGMVLHEGKIPEMKTGEGKTLVATLGVYLNALLGKGVHVVTVNDYLAMRDSAEMGKIYEFLGMTVGCNLHGLSHEEKQAAYACDITYGTNNEFGFDYLRDNMVLYKEQMVQRPLYYAIIDEVDSILIDEARTPLIISGQAAKSTEIYHSADRFVSRLKEEEDYVIDVKLRNVNLTEAGVEKAERAFQIDNLYDHDNVLLNHHIQQALKARAIMKRDVDYVVQEGEVIIVDEFTGRLMAGRRYSDGLHQAIEAKEQLKVQNESMTLATITFQNYFRMYRKLAGMTGTAKTEEEEFKRIYGLEVVQVPTNRPNIRKDMPDVVYKTESGKFKAVVEEIVKRHKNNQPVLVGTVSIENSEKLSDMLKRQGVTHKVLNAKFHAEEAEIISHAGQAGAVTIATNMAGRGTDILLGEGVAELGGLHIIGTERHESRRIDNQLRGRAGRQGDPGSTQFYLSLQDELMRRFGADNIMNMMDRLGLDEDQPIESRMITRAIESAQKRVEGSNFDTRKVVLQYDDVMNQQREVIYKQRREVLESENIREIVATMIKPTVERVVEAHCSTDIPEEWDLDAIVEYVHATLLPEDAITKDQLWGKEKDEMVEFIYGKVEEVYDSREQELGAETMREFEKVVVLRAVDSKWMDHIDAMDQLRQGIHLRAYGGTDPLREYQFEGFEMFKEMIEHIQEEVSKYIMKARVQNNLERQEVAKGQTTSGGSSESQEKRPIKRDARVGRNDLCPCGSGKKYKLCHGKE
;
A
#
# COMPACT_ATOMS: atom_id res chain seq x y z
N MET A 1 1.59 17.73 -42.30
CA MET A 1 2.79 18.40 -41.77
C MET A 1 3.44 17.66 -40.59
N LEU A 2 2.70 17.08 -39.64
CA LEU A 2 3.25 16.33 -38.49
C LEU A 2 4.17 15.14 -38.86
N GLY A 3 3.87 14.39 -39.93
CA GLY A 3 4.67 13.20 -40.32
C GLY A 3 6.05 13.49 -40.91
N LEU A 4 6.25 14.64 -41.56
CA LEU A 4 7.56 15.05 -42.11
C LEU A 4 8.46 15.66 -41.02
N VAL A 5 7.88 16.43 -40.09
CA VAL A 5 8.59 16.96 -38.92
C VAL A 5 9.01 15.84 -37.97
N LYS A 6 8.16 14.82 -37.76
CA LYS A 6 8.49 13.62 -36.98
C LYS A 6 9.62 12.80 -37.62
N LYS A 7 9.69 12.74 -38.96
CA LYS A 7 10.80 12.07 -39.69
C LYS A 7 12.13 12.82 -39.64
N ILE A 8 12.11 14.15 -39.54
CA ILE A 8 13.32 14.99 -39.57
C ILE A 8 13.88 15.21 -38.16
N PHE A 9 13.03 15.43 -37.16
CA PHE A 9 13.47 15.72 -35.79
C PHE A 9 13.31 14.55 -34.80
N GLY A 10 12.68 13.45 -35.22
CA GLY A 10 12.32 12.34 -34.32
C GLY A 10 11.19 12.69 -33.34
N ASP A 11 10.63 11.69 -32.68
CA ASP A 11 9.76 11.91 -31.51
C ASP A 11 10.57 12.18 -30.24
N ALA A 12 9.89 12.62 -29.16
CA ALA A 12 10.56 12.96 -27.91
C ALA A 12 11.38 11.78 -27.35
N ASN A 13 10.91 10.55 -27.53
CA ASN A 13 11.60 9.34 -27.09
C ASN A 13 12.86 9.10 -27.93
N GLU A 14 12.79 9.22 -29.25
CA GLU A 14 13.96 9.06 -30.15
C GLU A 14 15.07 10.08 -29.85
N ARG A 15 14.70 11.33 -29.53
CA ARG A 15 15.68 12.35 -29.13
C ARG A 15 16.35 12.00 -27.81
N GLU A 16 15.58 11.51 -26.86
CA GLU A 16 16.08 11.09 -25.56
C GLU A 16 17.04 9.91 -25.67
N ILE A 17 16.67 8.88 -26.44
CA ILE A 17 17.55 7.74 -26.71
C ILE A 17 18.85 8.19 -27.39
N LYS A 18 18.80 9.11 -28.35
CA LYS A 18 20.01 9.66 -28.99
C LYS A 18 20.90 10.44 -28.02
N ARG A 19 20.32 11.15 -27.04
CA ARG A 19 21.07 11.84 -25.99
C ARG A 19 21.83 10.81 -25.15
N LEU A 20 21.12 9.81 -24.63
CA LEU A 20 21.69 8.77 -23.76
C LEU A 20 22.72 7.89 -24.48
N MET A 21 22.55 7.62 -25.78
CA MET A 21 23.52 6.87 -26.58
C MET A 21 24.91 7.51 -26.63
N ARG A 22 25.03 8.84 -26.52
CA ARG A 22 26.35 9.49 -26.45
C ARG A 22 27.11 9.08 -25.19
N THR A 23 26.42 9.04 -24.05
CA THR A 23 26.99 8.58 -22.79
C THR A 23 27.28 7.08 -22.81
N VAL A 24 26.48 6.27 -23.54
CA VAL A 24 26.82 4.85 -23.78
C VAL A 24 28.16 4.71 -24.52
N GLU A 25 28.42 5.55 -25.53
CA GLU A 25 29.70 5.55 -26.24
C GLU A 25 30.88 5.90 -25.32
N GLU A 26 30.69 6.87 -24.41
CA GLU A 26 31.69 7.21 -23.38
C GLU A 26 31.95 6.03 -22.43
N ILE A 27 30.90 5.40 -21.90
CA ILE A 27 31.01 4.21 -21.02
C ILE A 27 31.74 3.07 -21.74
N ASN A 28 31.40 2.82 -23.01
CA ASN A 28 32.06 1.83 -23.84
C ASN A 28 33.55 2.16 -24.05
N GLY A 29 33.90 3.44 -24.21
CA GLY A 29 35.28 3.92 -24.33
C GLY A 29 36.14 3.69 -23.09
N LEU A 30 35.53 3.62 -21.90
CA LEU A 30 36.22 3.35 -20.63
C LEU A 30 36.50 1.86 -20.39
N GLU A 31 35.81 0.95 -21.09
CA GLU A 31 35.89 -0.50 -20.86
C GLU A 31 37.33 -1.07 -20.91
N PRO A 32 38.22 -0.68 -21.85
CA PRO A 32 39.60 -1.19 -21.87
C PRO A 32 40.41 -0.79 -20.64
N GLN A 33 40.16 0.39 -20.07
CA GLN A 33 40.87 0.88 -18.89
C GLN A 33 40.36 0.19 -17.62
N ILE A 34 39.04 0.07 -17.49
CA ILE A 34 38.38 -0.53 -16.32
C ILE A 34 38.63 -2.05 -16.27
N SER A 35 38.56 -2.73 -17.42
CA SER A 35 38.83 -4.18 -17.48
C SER A 35 40.27 -4.56 -17.14
N ALA A 36 41.24 -3.64 -17.31
CA ALA A 36 42.64 -3.85 -16.92
C ALA A 36 42.88 -3.75 -15.41
N LEU A 37 41.93 -3.20 -14.64
CA LEU A 37 42.06 -3.08 -13.18
C LEU A 37 42.01 -4.45 -12.51
N SER A 38 42.80 -4.64 -11.45
CA SER A 38 42.62 -5.76 -10.52
C SER A 38 41.32 -5.61 -9.71
N ASP A 39 40.86 -6.70 -9.09
CA ASP A 39 39.63 -6.67 -8.26
C ASP A 39 39.75 -5.66 -7.11
N GLU A 40 40.92 -5.56 -6.48
CA GLU A 40 41.18 -4.60 -5.41
C GLU A 40 41.14 -3.15 -5.91
N GLN A 41 41.71 -2.88 -7.10
CA GLN A 41 41.63 -1.56 -7.71
C GLN A 41 40.20 -1.20 -8.14
N LEU A 42 39.45 -2.18 -8.65
CA LEU A 42 38.06 -1.99 -9.07
C LEU A 42 37.16 -1.70 -7.87
N ARG A 43 37.36 -2.41 -6.75
CA ARG A 43 36.71 -2.09 -5.47
C ARG A 43 37.14 -0.73 -4.93
N GLY A 44 38.43 -0.39 -5.05
CA GLY A 44 38.99 0.91 -4.64
C GLY A 44 38.37 2.12 -5.35
N LYS A 45 37.73 1.93 -6.51
CA LYS A 45 36.99 2.99 -7.21
C LYS A 45 35.82 3.53 -6.40
N THR A 46 35.21 2.73 -5.54
CA THR A 46 34.10 3.18 -4.69
C THR A 46 34.53 4.28 -3.71
N GLU A 47 35.66 4.09 -3.03
CA GLU A 47 36.22 5.09 -2.12
C GLU A 47 36.72 6.33 -2.87
N GLU A 48 37.27 6.15 -4.08
CA GLU A 48 37.63 7.27 -4.97
C GLU A 48 36.40 8.14 -5.32
N PHE A 49 35.28 7.51 -5.69
CA PHE A 49 34.04 8.20 -6.01
C PHE A 49 33.42 8.89 -4.79
N LYS A 50 33.37 8.23 -3.63
CA LYS A 50 32.91 8.84 -2.37
C LYS A 50 33.75 10.08 -2.02
N SER A 51 35.08 9.99 -2.12
CA SER A 51 35.97 11.13 -1.87
C SER A 51 35.77 12.29 -2.87
N ARG A 52 35.44 11.99 -4.14
CA ARG A 52 35.11 13.03 -5.14
C ARG A 52 33.79 13.73 -4.79
N LEU A 53 32.76 12.99 -4.37
CA LEU A 53 31.49 13.56 -3.93
C LEU A 53 31.64 14.43 -2.68
N GLU A 54 32.45 14.00 -1.70
CA GLU A 54 32.77 14.79 -0.50
C GLU A 54 33.48 16.11 -0.85
N LYS A 55 34.26 16.14 -1.95
CA LYS A 55 34.91 17.35 -2.48
C LYS A 55 33.99 18.22 -3.33
N GLY A 56 32.72 17.84 -3.49
CA GLY A 56 31.70 18.62 -4.20
C GLY A 56 31.55 18.30 -5.70
N ALA A 57 32.06 17.15 -6.17
CA ALA A 57 31.75 16.69 -7.53
C ALA A 57 30.25 16.39 -7.68
N ASP A 58 29.70 16.64 -8.86
CA ASP A 58 28.33 16.25 -9.17
C ASP A 58 28.24 14.73 -9.37
N ILE A 59 27.15 14.13 -8.91
CA ILE A 59 26.89 12.70 -9.12
C ILE A 59 26.77 12.37 -10.61
N ASP A 60 26.24 13.29 -11.42
CA ASP A 60 26.09 13.11 -12.86
C ASP A 60 27.43 13.03 -13.59
N GLU A 61 28.46 13.74 -13.08
CA GLU A 61 29.83 13.68 -13.63
C GLU A 61 30.50 12.32 -13.41
N LEU A 62 30.10 11.60 -12.36
CA LEU A 62 30.62 10.28 -12.05
C LEU A 62 29.94 9.17 -12.85
N LEU A 63 28.80 9.46 -13.48
CA LEU A 63 27.94 8.44 -14.09
C LEU A 63 28.68 7.54 -15.08
N PRO A 64 29.45 8.05 -16.06
CA PRO A 64 30.09 7.18 -17.05
C PRO A 64 31.11 6.21 -16.42
N GLU A 65 31.93 6.72 -15.49
CA GLU A 65 32.94 5.93 -14.78
C GLU A 65 32.28 4.90 -13.85
N ALA A 66 31.27 5.31 -13.06
CA ALA A 66 30.55 4.43 -12.15
C ALA A 66 29.83 3.30 -12.90
N PHE A 67 29.20 3.60 -14.05
CA PHE A 67 28.52 2.59 -14.86
C PHE A 67 29.51 1.62 -15.49
N ALA A 68 30.68 2.09 -15.93
CA ALA A 68 31.75 1.22 -16.43
C ALA A 68 32.27 0.27 -15.34
N VAL A 69 32.44 0.78 -14.11
CA VAL A 69 32.85 -0.02 -12.94
C VAL A 69 31.82 -1.09 -12.60
N VAL A 70 30.53 -0.74 -12.50
CA VAL A 70 29.45 -1.70 -12.22
C VAL A 70 29.32 -2.75 -13.32
N ARG A 71 29.47 -2.35 -14.58
CA ARG A 71 29.45 -3.28 -15.72
C ARG A 71 30.56 -4.31 -15.63
N GLU A 72 31.78 -3.88 -15.34
CA GLU A 72 32.92 -4.78 -15.19
C GLU A 72 32.76 -5.68 -13.96
N ALA A 73 32.28 -5.14 -12.83
CA ALA A 73 31.97 -5.94 -11.64
C ALA A 73 30.93 -7.03 -11.94
N SER A 74 29.84 -6.71 -12.64
CA SER A 74 28.84 -7.70 -13.06
C SER A 74 29.41 -8.77 -13.97
N LYS A 75 30.29 -8.39 -14.90
CA LYS A 75 30.99 -9.34 -15.79
C LYS A 75 31.88 -10.30 -15.01
N ARG A 76 32.59 -9.82 -13.98
CA ARG A 76 33.46 -10.67 -13.13
C ARG A 76 32.68 -11.57 -12.18
N VAL A 77 31.65 -11.02 -11.54
CA VAL A 77 30.92 -11.68 -10.45
C VAL A 77 29.82 -12.60 -10.98
N LEU A 78 29.05 -12.14 -11.97
CA LEU A 78 27.89 -12.88 -12.51
C LEU A 78 28.13 -13.43 -13.92
N GLY A 79 29.25 -13.11 -14.57
CA GLY A 79 29.49 -13.46 -15.97
C GLY A 79 28.60 -12.69 -16.96
N LYS A 80 27.89 -11.65 -16.50
CA LYS A 80 26.91 -10.90 -17.27
C LYS A 80 27.42 -9.48 -17.53
N ARG A 81 27.84 -9.19 -18.76
CA ARG A 81 28.18 -7.82 -19.17
C ARG A 81 26.91 -7.07 -19.56
N HIS A 82 26.66 -5.88 -19.00
CA HIS A 82 25.50 -5.08 -19.39
C HIS A 82 25.52 -4.74 -20.88
N TYR A 83 24.37 -4.86 -21.54
CA TYR A 83 24.15 -4.39 -22.91
C TYR A 83 24.02 -2.86 -22.96
N ASP A 84 24.19 -2.30 -24.15
CA ASP A 84 24.10 -0.86 -24.38
C ASP A 84 22.69 -0.33 -24.06
N VAL A 85 21.64 -1.10 -24.39
CA VAL A 85 20.26 -0.77 -24.00
C VAL A 85 20.04 -0.83 -22.48
N GLN A 86 20.83 -1.63 -21.75
CA GLN A 86 20.75 -1.69 -20.30
C GLN A 86 21.44 -0.49 -19.64
N LEU A 87 22.55 0.00 -20.22
CA LEU A 87 23.16 1.28 -19.82
C LEU A 87 22.16 2.44 -19.98
N ILE A 88 21.40 2.48 -21.08
CA ILE A 88 20.30 3.44 -21.25
C ILE A 88 19.27 3.31 -20.12
N GLY A 89 18.79 2.09 -19.86
CA GLY A 89 17.84 1.85 -18.77
C GLY A 89 18.35 2.33 -17.41
N GLY A 90 19.62 2.08 -17.11
CA GLY A 90 20.27 2.52 -15.86
C GLY A 90 20.34 4.04 -15.74
N MET A 91 20.61 4.75 -16.85
CA MET A 91 20.61 6.21 -16.89
C MET A 91 19.20 6.77 -16.69
N VAL A 92 18.19 6.18 -17.34
CA VAL A 92 16.79 6.60 -17.16
C VAL A 92 16.34 6.41 -15.70
N LEU A 93 16.72 5.31 -15.04
CA LEU A 93 16.48 5.13 -13.60
C LEU A 93 17.17 6.23 -12.80
N HIS A 94 18.44 6.49 -13.09
CA HIS A 94 19.18 7.57 -12.44
C HIS A 94 18.54 8.94 -12.69
N GLU A 95 17.86 9.20 -13.79
CA GLU A 95 17.18 10.48 -14.00
C GLU A 95 15.85 10.62 -13.24
N GLY A 96 15.43 9.61 -12.47
CA GLY A 96 14.14 9.61 -11.79
C GLY A 96 12.96 9.38 -12.74
N LYS A 97 13.15 8.52 -13.74
CA LYS A 97 12.16 8.19 -14.77
C LYS A 97 11.88 6.69 -14.80
N ILE A 98 10.95 6.29 -15.66
CA ILE A 98 10.60 4.88 -15.89
C ILE A 98 11.18 4.39 -17.21
N PRO A 99 12.22 3.53 -17.23
CA PRO A 99 12.57 2.80 -18.43
C PRO A 99 11.54 1.69 -18.68
N GLU A 100 10.79 1.81 -19.77
CA GLU A 100 10.00 0.70 -20.29
C GLU A 100 10.93 -0.27 -21.05
N MET A 101 11.32 -1.35 -20.37
CA MET A 101 12.17 -2.42 -20.90
C MET A 101 11.39 -3.73 -20.94
N LYS A 102 11.26 -4.32 -22.14
CA LYS A 102 10.47 -5.55 -22.33
C LYS A 102 10.99 -6.70 -21.45
N THR A 103 10.10 -7.64 -21.14
CA THR A 103 10.42 -8.81 -20.31
C THR A 103 11.59 -9.58 -20.94
N GLY A 104 12.59 -9.95 -20.12
CA GLY A 104 13.81 -10.60 -20.59
C GLY A 104 14.93 -9.65 -21.05
N GLU A 105 14.77 -8.33 -20.95
CA GLU A 105 15.86 -7.37 -21.17
C GLU A 105 16.79 -7.19 -19.95
N GLY A 106 16.57 -7.94 -18.86
CA GLY A 106 17.45 -7.94 -17.68
C GLY A 106 17.25 -6.76 -16.73
N LYS A 107 16.00 -6.37 -16.46
CA LYS A 107 15.60 -5.25 -15.57
C LYS A 107 16.30 -5.28 -14.21
N THR A 108 16.34 -6.43 -13.54
CA THR A 108 17.04 -6.61 -12.26
C THR A 108 18.52 -6.21 -12.34
N LEU A 109 19.22 -6.60 -13.41
CA LEU A 109 20.62 -6.23 -13.62
C LEU A 109 20.78 -4.75 -13.97
N VAL A 110 19.83 -4.16 -14.72
CA VAL A 110 19.82 -2.73 -15.07
C VAL A 110 19.78 -1.85 -13.83
N ALA A 111 18.97 -2.24 -12.83
CA ALA A 111 18.85 -1.49 -11.58
C ALA A 111 20.20 -1.25 -10.89
N THR A 112 21.13 -2.21 -10.97
CA THR A 112 22.45 -2.12 -10.32
C THR A 112 23.24 -0.86 -10.67
N LEU A 113 23.08 -0.36 -11.89
CA LEU A 113 23.76 0.84 -12.36
C LEU A 113 23.26 2.08 -11.60
N GLY A 114 21.94 2.28 -11.58
CA GLY A 114 21.29 3.40 -10.90
C GLY A 114 21.39 3.29 -9.38
N VAL A 115 21.27 2.09 -8.83
CA VAL A 115 21.40 1.83 -7.38
C VAL A 115 22.80 2.19 -6.91
N TYR A 116 23.85 1.62 -7.52
CA TYR A 116 25.23 1.84 -7.09
C TYR A 116 25.60 3.33 -7.13
N LEU A 117 25.29 4.02 -8.24
CA LEU A 117 25.62 5.42 -8.40
C LEU A 117 24.97 6.29 -7.30
N ASN A 118 23.67 6.09 -7.02
CA ASN A 118 22.99 6.88 -5.99
C ASN A 118 23.37 6.44 -4.56
N ALA A 119 23.77 5.19 -4.35
CA ALA A 119 24.24 4.68 -3.06
C ALA A 119 25.57 5.30 -2.62
N LEU A 120 26.40 5.79 -3.57
CA LEU A 120 27.65 6.50 -3.26
C LEU A 120 27.45 7.74 -2.36
N LEU A 121 26.24 8.31 -2.32
CA LEU A 121 25.92 9.44 -1.45
C LEU A 121 25.76 9.05 0.03
N GLY A 122 25.75 7.76 0.36
CA GLY A 122 25.59 7.27 1.74
C GLY A 122 24.21 7.57 2.34
N LYS A 123 23.24 8.03 1.54
CA LYS A 123 21.89 8.40 1.99
C LYS A 123 20.87 7.25 1.96
N GLY A 124 21.26 6.09 1.44
CA GLY A 124 20.44 4.88 1.36
C GLY A 124 19.63 4.82 0.06
N VAL A 125 19.53 3.64 -0.54
CA VAL A 125 18.71 3.38 -1.73
C VAL A 125 17.77 2.21 -1.46
N HIS A 126 16.47 2.42 -1.64
CA HIS A 126 15.47 1.37 -1.52
C HIS A 126 15.18 0.74 -2.88
N VAL A 127 15.33 -0.58 -2.98
CA VAL A 127 14.93 -1.37 -4.15
C VAL A 127 13.68 -2.14 -3.80
N VAL A 128 12.56 -1.71 -4.38
CA VAL A 128 11.22 -2.19 -4.03
C VAL A 128 10.78 -3.24 -5.03
N THR A 129 10.29 -4.37 -4.54
CA THR A 129 9.74 -5.46 -5.35
C THR A 129 8.31 -5.79 -4.92
N VAL A 130 7.62 -6.62 -5.71
CA VAL A 130 6.21 -7.00 -5.46
C VAL A 130 6.02 -8.05 -4.36
N ASN A 131 7.07 -8.81 -4.00
CA ASN A 131 6.97 -9.84 -2.96
C ASN A 131 8.34 -10.19 -2.34
N ASP A 132 8.30 -10.78 -1.16
CA ASP A 132 9.47 -11.13 -0.34
C ASP A 132 10.42 -12.10 -1.04
N TYR A 133 9.89 -13.02 -1.87
CA TYR A 133 10.73 -13.94 -2.63
C TYR A 133 11.63 -13.21 -3.62
N LEU A 134 11.09 -12.25 -4.37
CA LEU A 134 11.88 -11.45 -5.32
C LEU A 134 12.86 -10.53 -4.57
N ALA A 135 12.44 -9.90 -3.47
CA ALA A 135 13.34 -9.10 -2.64
C ALA A 135 14.54 -9.93 -2.14
N MET A 136 14.30 -11.13 -1.64
CA MET A 136 15.34 -12.05 -1.14
C MET A 136 16.24 -12.55 -2.27
N ARG A 137 15.65 -12.97 -3.40
CA ARG A 137 16.42 -13.44 -4.56
C ARG A 137 17.31 -12.35 -5.13
N ASP A 138 16.75 -11.16 -5.36
CA ASP A 138 17.44 -10.07 -6.04
C ASP A 138 18.51 -9.43 -5.15
N SER A 139 18.23 -9.30 -3.84
CA SER A 139 19.26 -8.89 -2.88
C SER A 139 20.42 -9.89 -2.82
N ALA A 140 20.15 -11.20 -2.86
CA ALA A 140 21.20 -12.22 -2.83
C ALA A 140 22.00 -12.31 -4.15
N GLU A 141 21.37 -12.15 -5.33
CA GLU A 141 22.08 -12.23 -6.62
C GLU A 141 22.81 -10.92 -6.94
N MET A 142 22.10 -9.78 -6.89
CA MET A 142 22.70 -8.47 -7.20
C MET A 142 23.58 -7.95 -6.06
N GLY A 143 23.32 -8.37 -4.83
CA GLY A 143 24.14 -8.05 -3.66
C GLY A 143 25.61 -8.40 -3.87
N LYS A 144 25.90 -9.50 -4.56
CA LYS A 144 27.27 -9.92 -4.90
C LYS A 144 28.03 -8.85 -5.68
N ILE A 145 27.37 -8.08 -6.55
CA ILE A 145 27.99 -6.98 -7.29
C ILE A 145 28.30 -5.82 -6.36
N TYR A 146 27.34 -5.43 -5.53
CA TYR A 146 27.49 -4.30 -4.61
C TYR A 146 28.56 -4.59 -3.54
N GLU A 147 28.53 -5.77 -2.94
CA GLU A 147 29.50 -6.24 -1.94
C GLU A 147 30.91 -6.38 -2.52
N PHE A 148 31.02 -6.85 -3.77
CA PHE A 148 32.31 -6.88 -4.49
C PHE A 148 32.89 -5.46 -4.64
N LEU A 149 32.03 -4.46 -4.87
CA LEU A 149 32.40 -3.05 -4.90
C LEU A 149 32.46 -2.41 -3.49
N GLY A 150 32.32 -3.19 -2.42
CA GLY A 150 32.46 -2.70 -1.04
C GLY A 150 31.26 -1.96 -0.46
N MET A 151 30.08 -2.09 -1.06
CA MET A 151 28.81 -1.59 -0.50
C MET A 151 28.15 -2.62 0.40
N THR A 152 27.29 -2.14 1.30
CA THR A 152 26.47 -2.99 2.18
C THR A 152 25.04 -3.14 1.63
N VAL A 153 24.46 -4.33 1.81
CA VAL A 153 23.14 -4.67 1.26
C VAL A 153 22.27 -5.30 2.36
N GLY A 154 21.12 -4.67 2.62
CA GLY A 154 20.09 -5.17 3.52
C GLY A 154 18.89 -5.73 2.75
N CYS A 155 18.15 -6.64 3.38
CA CYS A 155 16.88 -7.13 2.85
C CYS A 155 15.82 -7.07 3.95
N ASN A 156 14.83 -6.21 3.78
CA ASN A 156 13.71 -6.01 4.68
C ASN A 156 12.56 -6.93 4.28
N LEU A 157 12.33 -7.97 5.08
CA LEU A 157 11.32 -9.01 4.86
C LEU A 157 10.27 -8.98 5.97
N HIS A 158 9.12 -9.57 5.68
CA HIS A 158 8.10 -9.78 6.70
C HIS A 158 8.61 -10.72 7.80
N GLY A 159 8.27 -10.41 9.06
CA GLY A 159 8.62 -11.22 10.23
C GLY A 159 10.04 -11.01 10.79
N LEU A 160 10.83 -10.10 10.21
CA LEU A 160 12.07 -9.64 10.83
C LEU A 160 11.80 -8.95 12.17
N SER A 161 12.71 -9.16 13.13
CA SER A 161 12.71 -8.42 14.38
C SER A 161 13.04 -6.95 14.16
N HIS A 162 12.77 -6.15 15.19
CA HIS A 162 13.02 -4.72 15.16
C HIS A 162 14.49 -4.37 14.86
N GLU A 163 15.43 -5.03 15.53
CA GLU A 163 16.87 -4.84 15.36
C GLU A 163 17.35 -5.26 13.97
N GLU A 164 16.80 -6.35 13.42
CA GLU A 164 17.11 -6.81 12.06
C GLU A 164 16.63 -5.81 11.00
N LYS A 165 15.45 -5.20 11.19
CA LYS A 165 14.97 -4.13 10.32
C LYS A 165 15.90 -2.91 10.36
N GLN A 166 16.29 -2.46 11.56
CA GLN A 166 17.25 -1.36 11.72
C GLN A 166 18.57 -1.64 10.99
N ALA A 167 19.12 -2.85 11.14
CA ALA A 167 20.33 -3.26 10.45
C ALA A 167 20.15 -3.26 8.92
N ALA A 168 19.00 -3.72 8.42
CA ALA A 168 18.71 -3.75 6.99
C ALA A 168 18.58 -2.34 6.37
N TYR A 169 17.97 -1.39 7.07
CA TYR A 169 17.90 0.01 6.62
C TYR A 169 19.23 0.75 6.78
N ALA A 170 20.09 0.37 7.74
CA ALA A 170 21.39 1.00 7.93
C ALA A 170 22.35 0.80 6.75
N CYS A 171 22.14 -0.23 5.93
CA CYS A 171 22.93 -0.51 4.73
C CYS A 171 22.87 0.63 3.68
N ASP A 172 23.85 0.63 2.76
CA ASP A 172 23.87 1.54 1.61
C ASP A 172 22.67 1.30 0.68
N ILE A 173 22.24 0.04 0.59
CA ILE A 173 21.16 -0.45 -0.28
C ILE A 173 20.25 -1.36 0.53
N THR A 174 18.93 -1.16 0.44
CA THR A 174 17.93 -1.99 1.12
C THR A 174 16.92 -2.50 0.11
N TYR A 175 16.81 -3.83 -0.01
CA TYR A 175 15.75 -4.49 -0.77
C TYR A 175 14.54 -4.73 0.13
N GLY A 176 13.33 -4.72 -0.44
CA GLY A 176 12.12 -5.06 0.31
C GLY A 176 10.88 -5.00 -0.56
N THR A 177 9.71 -5.10 0.07
CA THR A 177 8.42 -4.96 -0.60
C THR A 177 7.79 -3.61 -0.32
N ASN A 178 6.94 -3.16 -1.25
CA ASN A 178 6.13 -1.95 -1.09
C ASN A 178 5.36 -1.95 0.24
N ASN A 179 4.76 -3.09 0.61
CA ASN A 179 4.04 -3.27 1.87
C ASN A 179 4.95 -3.09 3.08
N GLU A 180 6.10 -3.78 3.14
CA GLU A 180 7.01 -3.67 4.30
C GLU A 180 7.55 -2.25 4.47
N PHE A 181 7.97 -1.61 3.36
CA PHE A 181 8.42 -0.22 3.39
C PHE A 181 7.31 0.74 3.88
N GLY A 182 6.08 0.58 3.40
CA GLY A 182 4.98 1.45 3.81
C GLY A 182 4.52 1.20 5.25
N PHE A 183 4.48 -0.05 5.71
CA PHE A 183 4.14 -0.37 7.10
C PHE A 183 5.24 0.03 8.09
N ASP A 184 6.51 -0.11 7.72
CA ASP A 184 7.62 0.42 8.53
C ASP A 184 7.51 1.94 8.68
N TYR A 185 7.15 2.66 7.62
CA TYR A 185 6.89 4.09 7.70
C TYR A 185 5.72 4.41 8.66
N LEU A 186 4.60 3.69 8.57
CA LEU A 186 3.48 3.90 9.50
C LEU A 186 3.88 3.60 10.95
N ARG A 187 4.61 2.50 11.19
CA ARG A 187 5.12 2.12 12.53
C ARG A 187 6.10 3.14 13.08
N ASP A 188 7.03 3.64 12.27
CA ASP A 188 8.01 4.65 12.65
C ASP A 188 7.36 5.96 13.12
N ASN A 189 6.16 6.28 12.62
CA ASN A 189 5.41 7.45 13.07
C ASN A 189 4.52 7.17 14.29
N MET A 190 4.60 5.97 14.87
CA MET A 190 3.91 5.57 16.11
C MET A 190 4.89 5.19 17.23
N VAL A 191 6.21 5.29 17.01
CA VAL A 191 7.22 4.90 18.00
C VAL A 191 7.24 5.85 19.20
N LEU A 192 7.57 5.33 20.38
CA LEU A 192 7.67 6.12 21.60
C LEU A 192 9.02 6.82 21.72
N TYR A 193 10.09 6.18 21.24
CA TYR A 193 11.46 6.66 21.32
C TYR A 193 12.08 6.70 19.92
N LYS A 194 12.97 7.67 19.68
CA LYS A 194 13.62 7.86 18.37
C LYS A 194 14.42 6.63 17.97
N GLU A 195 15.04 5.97 18.94
CA GLU A 195 15.87 4.78 18.77
C GLU A 195 15.06 3.56 18.34
N GLN A 196 13.73 3.63 18.40
CA GLN A 196 12.82 2.59 17.89
C GLN A 196 12.40 2.85 16.45
N MET A 197 12.92 3.87 15.76
CA MET A 197 12.67 4.01 14.32
C MET A 197 13.54 3.02 13.55
N VAL A 198 12.98 2.39 12.53
CA VAL A 198 13.72 1.48 11.64
C VAL A 198 14.21 2.17 10.38
N GLN A 199 13.41 3.09 9.82
CA GLN A 199 13.74 3.75 8.56
C GLN A 199 14.67 4.93 8.75
N ARG A 200 15.47 5.15 7.71
CA ARG A 200 16.22 6.39 7.49
C ARG A 200 15.40 7.36 6.64
N PRO A 201 15.82 8.63 6.51
CA PRO A 201 15.18 9.57 5.59
C PRO A 201 15.04 9.00 4.17
N LEU A 202 13.84 9.11 3.60
CA LEU A 202 13.47 8.53 2.30
C LEU A 202 14.17 9.27 1.15
N TYR A 203 15.30 8.72 0.68
CA TYR A 203 16.13 9.39 -0.31
C TYR A 203 15.82 8.98 -1.75
N TYR A 204 16.13 7.73 -2.12
CA TYR A 204 15.92 7.23 -3.48
C TYR A 204 15.27 5.86 -3.46
N ALA A 205 14.18 5.70 -4.20
CA ALA A 205 13.53 4.40 -4.44
C ALA A 205 13.56 4.03 -5.92
N ILE A 206 13.93 2.79 -6.20
CA ILE A 206 13.70 2.13 -7.50
C ILE A 206 12.65 1.05 -7.31
N ILE A 207 11.52 1.21 -7.99
CA ILE A 207 10.41 0.27 -7.92
C ILE A 207 10.48 -0.70 -9.11
N ASP A 208 10.74 -1.98 -8.86
CA ASP A 208 10.56 -3.02 -9.87
C ASP A 208 9.06 -3.27 -10.10
N GLU A 209 8.70 -3.55 -11.35
CA GLU A 209 7.31 -3.73 -11.77
C GLU A 209 6.41 -2.57 -11.32
N VAL A 210 6.91 -1.34 -11.54
CA VAL A 210 6.30 -0.07 -11.08
C VAL A 210 4.83 0.08 -11.48
N ASP A 211 4.44 -0.49 -12.61
CA ASP A 211 3.07 -0.48 -13.08
C ASP A 211 2.13 -1.31 -12.23
N SER A 212 2.59 -2.38 -11.59
CA SER A 212 1.73 -3.06 -10.62
C SER A 212 1.74 -2.42 -9.26
N ILE A 213 2.88 -1.99 -8.76
CA ILE A 213 2.94 -1.38 -7.42
C ILE A 213 2.18 -0.03 -7.39
N LEU A 214 2.45 0.86 -8.35
CA LEU A 214 1.91 2.22 -8.33
C LEU A 214 0.54 2.37 -9.00
N ILE A 215 0.02 1.33 -9.68
CA ILE A 215 -1.28 1.38 -10.38
C ILE A 215 -2.19 0.23 -9.96
N ASP A 216 -1.74 -1.03 -10.00
CA ASP A 216 -2.61 -2.17 -9.67
C ASP A 216 -2.85 -2.29 -8.16
N GLU A 217 -1.81 -2.18 -7.34
CA GLU A 217 -1.85 -2.32 -5.88
C GLU A 217 -2.20 -1.00 -5.18
N ALA A 218 -1.99 0.13 -5.85
CA ALA A 218 -2.34 1.47 -5.38
C ALA A 218 -3.86 1.75 -5.31
N ARG A 219 -4.70 0.71 -5.36
CA ARG A 219 -6.17 0.81 -5.21
C ARG A 219 -6.60 0.86 -3.75
N THR A 220 -5.85 0.22 -2.86
CA THR A 220 -6.17 0.13 -1.43
C THR A 220 -5.05 0.78 -0.60
N PRO A 221 -5.37 1.62 0.39
CA PRO A 221 -4.37 2.17 1.30
C PRO A 221 -3.81 1.08 2.23
N LEU A 222 -2.63 1.35 2.79
CA LEU A 222 -2.06 0.59 3.90
C LEU A 222 -2.67 1.06 5.20
N ILE A 223 -3.16 0.13 6.04
CA ILE A 223 -3.88 0.45 7.27
C ILE A 223 -3.27 -0.36 8.44
N ILE A 224 -2.94 0.35 9.53
CA ILE A 224 -2.68 -0.25 10.83
C ILE A 224 -3.96 -0.07 11.66
N SER A 225 -4.60 -1.18 12.00
CA SER A 225 -5.79 -1.19 12.84
C SER A 225 -5.43 -1.53 14.29
N GLY A 226 -6.15 -1.00 15.27
CA GLY A 226 -5.93 -1.27 16.68
C GLY A 226 -7.24 -1.61 17.39
N GLN A 227 -7.14 -2.30 18.52
CA GLN A 227 -8.27 -2.43 19.44
C GLN A 227 -8.19 -1.29 20.45
N ALA A 228 -9.08 -0.31 20.35
CA ALA A 228 -9.30 0.65 21.41
C ALA A 228 -10.51 0.23 22.24
N ALA A 229 -10.47 0.49 23.54
CA ALA A 229 -11.63 0.34 24.41
C ALA A 229 -12.59 1.52 24.22
N LYS A 230 -13.24 1.61 23.05
CA LYS A 230 -14.35 2.55 22.84
C LYS A 230 -15.55 2.14 23.69
N SER A 231 -16.37 3.12 24.09
CA SER A 231 -17.60 2.84 24.83
C SER A 231 -18.60 2.09 23.96
N THR A 232 -18.82 0.81 24.25
CA THR A 232 -19.83 -0.02 23.58
C THR A 232 -21.26 0.42 23.87
N GLU A 233 -21.45 1.35 24.82
CA GLU A 233 -22.78 1.83 25.23
C GLU A 233 -23.50 2.59 24.12
N ILE A 234 -22.78 3.24 23.21
CA ILE A 234 -23.39 4.03 22.13
C ILE A 234 -24.16 3.15 21.14
N TYR A 235 -23.70 1.93 20.85
CA TYR A 235 -24.43 0.96 20.01
C TYR A 235 -25.77 0.58 20.64
N HIS A 236 -25.78 0.33 21.95
CA HIS A 236 -27.02 0.03 22.67
C HIS A 236 -27.96 1.23 22.74
N SER A 237 -27.43 2.45 22.83
CA SER A 237 -28.25 3.67 22.82
C SER A 237 -28.83 3.96 21.43
N ALA A 238 -28.04 3.82 20.37
CA ALA A 238 -28.48 3.94 18.99
C ALA A 238 -29.54 2.86 18.64
N ASP A 239 -29.32 1.60 19.02
CA ASP A 239 -30.28 0.52 18.81
C ASP A 239 -31.62 0.78 19.53
N ARG A 240 -31.57 1.23 20.79
CA ARG A 240 -32.77 1.60 21.55
C ARG A 240 -33.53 2.74 20.90
N PHE A 241 -32.84 3.73 20.36
CA PHE A 241 -33.46 4.84 19.62
C PHE A 241 -34.14 4.33 18.33
N VAL A 242 -33.38 3.64 17.48
CA VAL A 242 -33.85 3.14 16.19
C VAL A 242 -35.03 2.18 16.33
N SER A 243 -35.07 1.37 17.39
CA SER A 243 -36.18 0.44 17.68
C SER A 243 -37.56 1.12 17.79
N ARG A 244 -37.60 2.44 17.99
CA ARG A 244 -38.82 3.24 18.15
C ARG A 244 -39.21 4.00 16.87
N LEU A 245 -38.36 3.98 15.86
CA LEU A 245 -38.62 4.62 14.57
C LEU A 245 -39.52 3.75 13.71
N LYS A 246 -40.30 4.39 12.83
CA LYS A 246 -41.22 3.72 11.90
C LYS A 246 -40.78 3.90 10.46
N GLU A 247 -40.88 2.83 9.69
CA GLU A 247 -40.70 2.84 8.24
C GLU A 247 -41.72 3.75 7.55
N GLU A 248 -41.32 4.43 6.48
CA GLU A 248 -42.09 5.41 5.69
C GLU A 248 -42.43 6.74 6.41
N GLU A 249 -42.41 6.78 7.75
CA GLU A 249 -42.54 8.03 8.53
C GLU A 249 -41.16 8.61 8.90
N ASP A 250 -40.30 7.80 9.55
CA ASP A 250 -39.04 8.23 10.15
C ASP A 250 -37.79 7.85 9.34
N TYR A 251 -37.93 6.85 8.46
CA TYR A 251 -36.86 6.42 7.57
C TYR A 251 -37.41 5.72 6.32
N VAL A 252 -36.59 5.70 5.26
CA VAL A 252 -36.91 5.09 3.97
C VAL A 252 -35.86 4.04 3.64
N ILE A 253 -36.32 2.87 3.14
CA ILE A 253 -35.47 1.77 2.69
C ILE A 253 -35.42 1.77 1.16
N ASP A 254 -34.22 1.79 0.59
CA ASP A 254 -33.99 1.44 -0.81
C ASP A 254 -33.64 -0.04 -0.91
N VAL A 255 -34.61 -0.85 -1.34
CA VAL A 255 -34.47 -2.31 -1.47
C VAL A 255 -33.45 -2.71 -2.55
N LYS A 256 -33.29 -1.89 -3.61
CA LYS A 256 -32.35 -2.20 -4.71
C LYS A 256 -30.92 -1.91 -4.30
N LEU A 257 -30.70 -0.81 -3.58
CA LEU A 257 -29.38 -0.39 -3.14
C LEU A 257 -29.01 -0.95 -1.77
N ARG A 258 -29.91 -1.67 -1.09
CA ARG A 258 -29.77 -2.10 0.31
C ARG A 258 -29.24 -0.96 1.17
N ASN A 259 -29.90 0.20 1.07
CA ASN A 259 -29.57 1.37 1.85
C ASN A 259 -30.78 1.85 2.66
N VAL A 260 -30.56 2.48 3.81
CA VAL A 260 -31.61 3.07 4.65
C VAL A 260 -31.19 4.47 5.02
N ASN A 261 -32.11 5.43 4.87
CA ASN A 261 -31.85 6.82 5.24
C ASN A 261 -32.97 7.32 6.15
N LEU A 262 -32.63 8.18 7.10
CA LEU A 262 -33.61 8.90 7.92
C LEU A 262 -34.38 9.90 7.04
N THR A 263 -35.66 10.09 7.34
CA THR A 263 -36.44 11.23 6.84
C THR A 263 -36.18 12.46 7.72
N GLU A 264 -36.63 13.64 7.30
CA GLU A 264 -36.59 14.86 8.14
C GLU A 264 -37.25 14.62 9.51
N ALA A 265 -38.37 13.90 9.56
CA ALA A 265 -39.04 13.54 10.82
C ALA A 265 -38.19 12.60 11.71
N GLY A 266 -37.44 11.68 11.11
CA GLY A 266 -36.49 10.82 11.81
C GLY A 266 -35.29 11.59 12.36
N VAL A 267 -34.80 12.59 11.61
CA VAL A 267 -33.72 13.49 12.04
C VAL A 267 -34.15 14.33 13.25
N GLU A 268 -35.31 14.99 13.19
CA GLU A 268 -35.82 15.76 14.33
C GLU A 268 -36.06 14.90 15.59
N LYS A 269 -36.41 13.62 15.40
CA LYS A 269 -36.55 12.68 16.52
C LYS A 269 -35.20 12.31 17.11
N ALA A 270 -34.16 12.16 16.27
CA ALA A 270 -32.81 11.91 16.73
C ALA A 270 -32.28 13.12 17.52
N GLU A 271 -32.43 14.32 16.98
CA GLU A 271 -32.04 15.58 17.64
C GLU A 271 -32.65 15.71 19.04
N ARG A 272 -33.96 15.48 19.15
CA ARG A 272 -34.66 15.49 20.44
C ARG A 272 -34.24 14.36 21.39
N ALA A 273 -33.98 13.17 20.86
CA ALA A 273 -33.64 12.01 21.69
C ALA A 273 -32.22 12.11 22.29
N PHE A 274 -31.30 12.68 21.54
CA PHE A 274 -29.90 12.84 21.93
C PHE A 274 -29.56 14.24 22.46
N GLN A 275 -30.54 15.16 22.49
CA GLN A 275 -30.39 16.55 22.97
C GLN A 275 -29.33 17.33 22.19
N ILE A 276 -29.40 17.26 20.87
CA ILE A 276 -28.49 17.92 19.94
C ILE A 276 -29.30 18.83 19.01
N ASP A 277 -28.70 19.93 18.58
CA ASP A 277 -29.39 20.91 17.73
C ASP A 277 -29.50 20.45 16.27
N ASN A 278 -28.44 19.85 15.73
CA ASN A 278 -28.42 19.31 14.38
C ASN A 278 -27.65 17.98 14.32
N LEU A 279 -28.31 16.93 13.82
CA LEU A 279 -27.70 15.60 13.69
C LEU A 279 -26.54 15.56 12.69
N TYR A 280 -26.51 16.48 11.74
CA TYR A 280 -25.49 16.53 10.70
C TYR A 280 -24.29 17.42 11.05
N ASP A 281 -24.28 18.02 12.24
CA ASP A 281 -23.11 18.77 12.72
C ASP A 281 -21.89 17.86 12.93
N HIS A 282 -20.71 18.48 12.86
CA HIS A 282 -19.40 17.82 13.01
C HIS A 282 -19.28 17.04 14.33
N ASP A 283 -19.74 17.60 15.44
CA ASP A 283 -19.75 16.95 16.76
C ASP A 283 -20.54 15.64 16.79
N ASN A 284 -21.50 15.49 15.87
CA ASN A 284 -22.47 14.40 15.86
C ASN A 284 -22.18 13.34 14.78
N VAL A 285 -21.06 13.42 14.07
CA VAL A 285 -20.70 12.49 12.97
C VAL A 285 -20.70 11.04 13.45
N LEU A 286 -20.07 10.75 14.59
CA LEU A 286 -20.01 9.40 15.17
C LEU A 286 -21.43 8.90 15.55
N LEU A 287 -22.21 9.76 16.19
CA LEU A 287 -23.58 9.42 16.63
C LEU A 287 -24.46 9.11 15.42
N ASN A 288 -24.43 9.96 14.39
CA ASN A 288 -25.18 9.75 13.16
C ASN A 288 -24.75 8.43 12.49
N HIS A 289 -23.44 8.16 12.40
CA HIS A 289 -22.93 6.88 11.91
C HIS A 289 -23.53 5.69 12.67
N HIS A 290 -23.49 5.70 14.01
CA HIS A 290 -24.07 4.61 14.81
C HIS A 290 -25.59 4.47 14.62
N ILE A 291 -26.32 5.57 14.49
CA ILE A 291 -27.76 5.54 14.19
C ILE A 291 -28.01 4.90 12.82
N GLN A 292 -27.24 5.27 11.79
CA GLN A 292 -27.36 4.65 10.46
C GLN A 292 -27.04 3.15 10.49
N GLN A 293 -25.98 2.73 11.20
CA GLN A 293 -25.65 1.30 11.33
C GLN A 293 -26.72 0.52 12.09
N ALA A 294 -27.27 1.09 13.18
CA ALA A 294 -28.38 0.49 13.90
C ALA A 294 -29.64 0.38 13.03
N LEU A 295 -29.92 1.40 12.20
CA LEU A 295 -31.01 1.42 11.25
C LEU A 295 -30.86 0.35 10.17
N LYS A 296 -29.65 0.24 9.59
CA LYS A 296 -29.29 -0.81 8.63
C LYS A 296 -29.40 -2.20 9.25
N ALA A 297 -28.89 -2.39 10.47
CA ALA A 297 -28.97 -3.64 11.21
C ALA A 297 -30.42 -4.07 11.43
N ARG A 298 -31.35 -3.15 11.73
CA ARG A 298 -32.76 -3.47 11.96
C ARG A 298 -33.59 -3.62 10.69
N ALA A 299 -33.43 -2.72 9.73
CA ALA A 299 -34.29 -2.62 8.56
C ALA A 299 -33.84 -3.51 7.39
N ILE A 300 -32.53 -3.74 7.23
CA ILE A 300 -31.98 -4.52 6.11
C ILE A 300 -31.54 -5.91 6.55
N MET A 301 -30.77 -5.98 7.63
CA MET A 301 -30.12 -7.24 8.03
C MET A 301 -31.13 -8.16 8.74
N LYS A 302 -31.37 -9.33 8.16
CA LYS A 302 -32.32 -10.33 8.64
C LYS A 302 -31.61 -11.49 9.31
N ARG A 303 -32.03 -11.77 10.54
CA ARG A 303 -31.64 -12.98 11.26
C ARG A 303 -32.15 -14.22 10.52
N ASP A 304 -31.32 -15.26 10.52
CA ASP A 304 -31.51 -16.54 9.83
C ASP A 304 -31.53 -16.45 8.29
N VAL A 305 -31.18 -15.29 7.73
CA VAL A 305 -31.00 -15.08 6.28
C VAL A 305 -29.61 -14.53 6.00
N ASP A 306 -29.28 -13.37 6.58
CA ASP A 306 -27.98 -12.71 6.38
C ASP A 306 -26.97 -13.14 7.45
N TYR A 307 -27.43 -13.41 8.67
CA TYR A 307 -26.61 -13.87 9.80
C TYR A 307 -27.42 -14.79 10.72
N VAL A 308 -26.73 -15.59 11.52
CA VAL A 308 -27.31 -16.37 12.64
C VAL A 308 -26.64 -15.98 13.96
N VAL A 309 -27.33 -16.24 15.07
CA VAL A 309 -26.75 -16.08 16.41
C VAL A 309 -26.49 -17.46 16.99
N GLN A 310 -25.21 -17.77 17.26
CA GLN A 310 -24.79 -19.03 17.88
C GLN A 310 -23.76 -18.76 18.98
N GLU A 311 -23.89 -19.47 20.11
CA GLU A 311 -22.97 -19.34 21.26
C GLU A 311 -22.79 -17.90 21.79
N GLY A 312 -23.76 -17.01 21.53
CA GLY A 312 -23.70 -15.60 21.92
C GLY A 312 -22.94 -14.69 20.94
N GLU A 313 -22.60 -15.18 19.75
CA GLU A 313 -21.94 -14.42 18.67
C GLU A 313 -22.77 -14.37 17.40
N VAL A 314 -22.56 -13.31 16.59
CA VAL A 314 -23.15 -13.15 15.26
C VAL A 314 -22.25 -13.84 14.23
N ILE A 315 -22.81 -14.82 13.50
CA ILE A 315 -22.10 -15.53 12.43
C ILE A 315 -22.77 -15.23 11.10
N ILE A 316 -22.01 -14.74 10.12
CA ILE A 316 -22.53 -14.38 8.80
C ILE A 316 -22.92 -15.64 8.01
N VAL A 317 -24.04 -15.58 7.30
CA VAL A 317 -24.49 -16.62 6.38
C VAL A 317 -24.16 -16.20 4.95
N ASP A 318 -23.54 -17.09 4.18
CA ASP A 318 -23.34 -16.89 2.75
C ASP A 318 -24.68 -17.03 2.01
N GLU A 319 -25.14 -15.98 1.32
CA GLU A 319 -26.46 -15.91 0.68
C GLU A 319 -26.67 -16.97 -0.42
N PHE A 320 -25.60 -17.46 -1.06
CA PHE A 320 -25.70 -18.40 -2.17
C PHE A 320 -25.63 -19.85 -1.71
N THR A 321 -24.86 -20.12 -0.66
CA THR A 321 -24.56 -21.49 -0.21
C THR A 321 -25.22 -21.85 1.13
N GLY A 322 -25.74 -20.87 1.87
CA GLY A 322 -26.29 -21.05 3.23
C GLY A 322 -25.23 -21.45 4.25
N ARG A 323 -23.94 -21.37 3.92
CA ARG A 323 -22.83 -21.76 4.81
C ARG A 323 -22.57 -20.68 5.84
N LEU A 324 -22.26 -21.12 7.05
CA LEU A 324 -21.82 -20.25 8.14
C LEU A 324 -20.37 -19.84 7.92
N MET A 325 -20.10 -18.53 7.87
CA MET A 325 -18.77 -17.96 7.71
C MET A 325 -18.18 -17.56 9.06
N ALA A 326 -17.75 -18.56 9.83
CA ALA A 326 -17.10 -18.36 11.13
C ALA A 326 -15.82 -17.51 10.99
N GLY A 327 -15.65 -16.53 11.89
CA GLY A 327 -14.51 -15.61 11.91
C GLY A 327 -14.61 -14.41 10.95
N ARG A 328 -15.70 -14.28 10.17
CA ARG A 328 -15.97 -13.06 9.37
C ARG A 328 -16.90 -12.13 10.13
N ARG A 329 -16.64 -10.81 10.01
CA ARG A 329 -17.45 -9.74 10.56
C ARG A 329 -17.91 -8.78 9.48
N TYR A 330 -19.01 -8.08 9.75
CA TYR A 330 -19.42 -6.95 8.93
C TYR A 330 -18.57 -5.73 9.31
N SER A 331 -18.22 -4.92 8.32
CA SER A 331 -17.40 -3.71 8.50
C SER A 331 -18.23 -2.52 9.02
N ASP A 332 -17.55 -1.41 9.32
CA ASP A 332 -18.14 -0.09 9.58
C ASP A 332 -19.15 -0.09 10.74
N GLY A 333 -18.88 -0.88 11.78
CA GLY A 333 -19.75 -0.99 12.94
C GLY A 333 -21.10 -1.65 12.76
N LEU A 334 -21.38 -2.16 11.56
CA LEU A 334 -22.60 -2.92 11.30
C LEU A 334 -22.64 -4.21 12.12
N HIS A 335 -21.50 -4.87 12.33
CA HIS A 335 -21.45 -6.10 13.12
C HIS A 335 -21.83 -5.81 14.59
N GLN A 336 -21.26 -4.74 15.15
CA GLN A 336 -21.52 -4.24 16.49
C GLN A 336 -22.98 -3.77 16.63
N ALA A 337 -23.53 -3.13 15.61
CA ALA A 337 -24.94 -2.74 15.57
C ALA A 337 -25.87 -3.97 15.54
N ILE A 338 -25.51 -5.05 14.84
CA ILE A 338 -26.25 -6.32 14.86
C ILE A 338 -26.10 -7.00 16.23
N GLU A 339 -24.91 -7.01 16.83
CA GLU A 339 -24.69 -7.50 18.20
C GLU A 339 -25.59 -6.75 19.20
N ALA A 340 -25.67 -5.42 19.09
CA ALA A 340 -26.54 -4.58 19.93
C ALA A 340 -28.03 -4.87 19.69
N LYS A 341 -28.46 -4.99 18.44
CA LYS A 341 -29.84 -5.36 18.03
C LYS A 341 -30.27 -6.70 18.64
N GLU A 342 -29.37 -7.68 18.63
CA GLU A 342 -29.62 -9.03 19.16
C GLU A 342 -29.35 -9.13 20.68
N GLN A 343 -29.07 -8.00 21.35
CA GLN A 343 -28.77 -7.92 22.79
C GLN A 343 -27.58 -8.78 23.23
N LEU A 344 -26.60 -8.93 22.34
CA LEU A 344 -25.34 -9.63 22.62
C LEU A 344 -24.33 -8.66 23.23
N LYS A 345 -23.24 -9.22 23.77
CA LYS A 345 -22.10 -8.42 24.22
C LYS A 345 -21.41 -7.83 22.99
N VAL A 346 -21.58 -6.53 22.79
CA VAL A 346 -20.92 -5.79 21.70
C VAL A 346 -19.42 -5.87 21.89
N GLN A 347 -18.72 -6.28 20.84
CA GLN A 347 -17.26 -6.33 20.84
C GLN A 347 -16.69 -5.01 20.35
N ASN A 348 -15.54 -4.61 20.91
CA ASN A 348 -14.88 -3.37 20.49
C ASN A 348 -14.53 -3.42 19.00
N GLU A 349 -14.68 -2.28 18.34
CA GLU A 349 -14.29 -2.12 16.95
C GLU A 349 -12.78 -2.11 16.78
N SER A 350 -12.35 -2.57 15.61
CA SER A 350 -11.02 -2.24 15.09
C SER A 350 -11.05 -0.80 14.60
N MET A 351 -10.26 0.08 15.23
CA MET A 351 -10.06 1.45 14.77
C MET A 351 -8.86 1.55 13.84
N THR A 352 -8.88 2.53 12.94
CA THR A 352 -7.69 2.83 12.14
C THR A 352 -6.72 3.73 12.91
N LEU A 353 -5.56 3.20 13.30
CA LEU A 353 -4.53 3.96 14.03
C LEU A 353 -3.66 4.79 13.10
N ALA A 354 -3.37 4.25 11.92
CA ALA A 354 -2.55 4.91 10.90
C ALA A 354 -2.93 4.35 9.52
N THR A 355 -2.96 5.21 8.51
CA THR A 355 -3.32 4.81 7.14
C THR A 355 -2.53 5.61 6.13
N ILE A 356 -1.98 5.06 5.06
CA ILE A 356 -1.35 5.83 3.95
C ILE A 356 -1.55 5.13 2.62
N THR A 357 -1.75 5.89 1.54
CA THR A 357 -1.75 5.32 0.18
C THR A 357 -0.33 5.12 -0.35
N PHE A 358 -0.14 4.15 -1.26
CA PHE A 358 1.15 4.01 -1.95
C PHE A 358 1.54 5.27 -2.73
N GLN A 359 0.55 5.95 -3.30
CA GLN A 359 0.72 7.22 -3.99
C GLN A 359 1.46 8.22 -3.10
N ASN A 360 0.91 8.54 -1.93
CA ASN A 360 1.48 9.51 -1.02
C ASN A 360 2.76 9.01 -0.36
N TYR A 361 2.87 7.70 -0.07
CA TYR A 361 4.11 7.13 0.44
C TYR A 361 5.30 7.34 -0.49
N PHE A 362 5.16 6.96 -1.77
CA PHE A 362 6.28 7.07 -2.72
C PHE A 362 6.57 8.50 -3.16
N ARG A 363 5.59 9.42 -3.08
CA ARG A 363 5.80 10.86 -3.31
C ARG A 363 6.72 11.52 -2.29
N MET A 364 6.90 10.93 -1.09
CA MET A 364 7.81 11.46 -0.07
C MET A 364 9.29 11.24 -0.37
N TYR A 365 9.64 10.32 -1.28
CA TYR A 365 11.04 10.09 -1.62
C TYR A 365 11.62 11.32 -2.32
N ARG A 366 12.85 11.71 -1.95
CA ARG A 366 13.55 12.82 -2.63
C ARG A 366 13.70 12.57 -4.14
N LYS A 367 13.86 11.30 -4.52
CA LYS A 367 13.95 10.85 -5.90
C LYS A 367 13.23 9.50 -6.03
N LEU A 368 12.47 9.34 -7.10
CA LEU A 368 11.72 8.13 -7.38
C LEU A 368 12.02 7.67 -8.81
N ALA A 369 12.19 6.38 -9.01
CA ALA A 369 12.27 5.76 -10.31
C ALA A 369 11.56 4.40 -10.27
N GLY A 370 11.27 3.82 -11.42
CA GLY A 370 10.72 2.47 -11.46
C GLY A 370 10.88 1.83 -12.82
N MET A 371 10.90 0.52 -12.90
CA MET A 371 11.12 -0.22 -14.14
C MET A 371 9.98 -1.18 -14.42
N THR A 372 9.62 -1.34 -15.69
CA THR A 372 8.61 -2.32 -16.11
C THR A 372 8.70 -2.55 -17.62
N GLY A 373 8.02 -3.58 -18.13
CA GLY A 373 7.87 -3.79 -19.58
C GLY A 373 6.71 -3.06 -20.23
N THR A 374 5.84 -2.43 -19.43
CA THR A 374 4.50 -2.02 -19.87
C THR A 374 4.01 -0.73 -19.20
N ALA A 375 4.79 0.35 -19.16
CA ALA A 375 4.41 1.61 -18.51
C ALA A 375 3.75 2.66 -19.42
N LYS A 376 4.01 2.64 -20.72
CA LYS A 376 3.67 3.74 -21.64
C LYS A 376 2.17 3.99 -21.75
N THR A 377 1.34 2.98 -21.49
CA THR A 377 -0.12 3.15 -21.49
C THR A 377 -0.60 4.08 -20.38
N GLU A 378 0.07 4.07 -19.23
CA GLU A 378 -0.28 4.86 -18.04
C GLU A 378 0.68 6.06 -17.81
N GLU A 379 1.42 6.49 -18.84
CA GLU A 379 2.40 7.57 -18.72
C GLU A 379 1.79 8.86 -18.14
N GLU A 380 0.56 9.18 -18.51
CA GLU A 380 -0.14 10.36 -17.99
C GLU A 380 -0.40 10.25 -16.48
N GLU A 381 -0.76 9.06 -16.00
CA GLU A 381 -0.97 8.80 -14.56
C GLU A 381 0.36 8.89 -13.80
N PHE A 382 1.42 8.26 -14.30
CA PHE A 382 2.75 8.32 -13.70
C PHE A 382 3.28 9.76 -13.60
N LYS A 383 3.14 10.53 -14.68
CA LYS A 383 3.61 11.92 -14.73
C LYS A 383 2.80 12.82 -13.82
N ARG A 384 1.47 12.64 -13.78
CA ARG A 384 0.57 13.51 -13.00
C ARG A 384 0.67 13.25 -11.50
N ILE A 385 0.78 12.00 -11.07
CA ILE A 385 0.78 11.63 -9.65
C ILE A 385 2.20 11.68 -9.06
N TYR A 386 3.18 11.15 -9.79
CA TYR A 386 4.53 10.92 -9.27
C TYR A 386 5.61 11.77 -9.95
N GLY A 387 5.27 12.54 -10.99
CA GLY A 387 6.26 13.26 -11.79
C GLY A 387 7.15 12.36 -12.65
N LEU A 388 6.80 11.08 -12.82
CA LEU A 388 7.61 10.09 -13.52
C LEU A 388 7.30 10.09 -15.02
N GLU A 389 8.31 10.35 -15.85
CA GLU A 389 8.20 10.21 -17.31
C GLU A 389 8.57 8.80 -17.77
N VAL A 390 7.95 8.32 -18.86
CA VAL A 390 8.19 6.96 -19.38
C VAL A 390 9.04 7.01 -20.65
N VAL A 391 10.25 6.45 -20.57
CA VAL A 391 11.18 6.30 -21.69
C VAL A 391 11.12 4.87 -22.22
N GLN A 392 10.73 4.71 -23.47
CA GLN A 392 10.74 3.40 -24.13
C GLN A 392 12.15 3.05 -24.60
N VAL A 393 12.78 2.12 -23.89
CA VAL A 393 14.13 1.65 -24.20
C VAL A 393 14.04 0.61 -25.34
N PRO A 394 14.89 0.71 -26.37
CA PRO A 394 14.96 -0.30 -27.43
C PRO A 394 15.28 -1.69 -26.87
N THR A 395 14.80 -2.75 -27.54
CA THR A 395 15.20 -4.12 -27.20
C THR A 395 16.62 -4.40 -27.69
N ASN A 396 17.37 -5.22 -26.95
CA ASN A 396 18.73 -5.61 -27.36
C ASN A 396 18.74 -6.35 -28.70
N ARG A 397 17.73 -7.20 -28.93
CA ARG A 397 17.50 -7.91 -30.18
C ARG A 397 16.08 -7.65 -30.70
N PRO A 398 15.85 -7.67 -32.02
CA PRO A 398 14.50 -7.50 -32.57
C PRO A 398 13.56 -8.60 -32.10
N ASN A 399 12.34 -8.22 -31.69
CA ASN A 399 11.31 -9.18 -31.31
C ASN A 399 10.71 -9.83 -32.57
N ILE A 400 10.80 -11.16 -32.67
CA ILE A 400 10.26 -11.97 -33.78
C ILE A 400 9.04 -12.83 -33.38
N ARG A 401 8.48 -12.60 -32.20
CA ARG A 401 7.29 -13.30 -31.69
C ARG A 401 6.09 -13.05 -32.60
N LYS A 402 5.28 -14.09 -32.81
CA LYS A 402 4.05 -14.02 -33.61
C LYS A 402 2.84 -13.85 -32.69
N ASP A 403 2.32 -12.62 -32.62
CA ASP A 403 1.07 -12.33 -31.91
C ASP A 403 -0.13 -12.59 -32.83
N MET A 404 -0.83 -13.69 -32.59
CA MET A 404 -2.00 -14.11 -33.38
C MET A 404 -3.25 -13.31 -32.96
N PRO A 405 -4.21 -13.10 -33.88
CA PRO A 405 -5.49 -12.47 -33.55
C PRO A 405 -6.28 -13.25 -32.50
N ASP A 406 -7.15 -12.54 -31.79
CA ASP A 406 -8.07 -13.12 -30.82
C ASP A 406 -9.09 -14.03 -31.51
N VAL A 407 -9.38 -15.17 -30.89
CA VAL A 407 -10.42 -16.12 -31.32
C VAL A 407 -11.60 -16.00 -30.36
N VAL A 408 -12.77 -15.65 -30.88
CA VAL A 408 -13.96 -15.40 -30.05
C VAL A 408 -14.97 -16.52 -30.24
N TYR A 409 -15.49 -17.05 -29.13
CA TYR A 409 -16.51 -18.07 -29.07
C TYR A 409 -17.81 -17.53 -28.49
N LYS A 410 -18.92 -18.17 -28.85
CA LYS A 410 -20.23 -17.81 -28.30
C LYS A 410 -20.35 -18.16 -26.82
N THR A 411 -19.87 -19.34 -26.44
CA THR A 411 -19.98 -19.86 -25.07
C THR A 411 -18.61 -20.06 -24.43
N GLU A 412 -18.58 -20.03 -23.10
CA GLU A 412 -17.36 -20.27 -22.33
C GLU A 412 -16.89 -21.73 -22.49
N SER A 413 -17.85 -22.67 -22.62
CA SER A 413 -17.57 -24.08 -22.87
C SER A 413 -16.85 -24.30 -24.20
N GLY A 414 -17.34 -23.69 -25.29
CA GLY A 414 -16.70 -23.76 -26.62
C GLY A 414 -15.29 -23.19 -26.60
N LYS A 415 -15.09 -22.05 -25.91
CA LYS A 415 -13.78 -21.44 -25.67
C LYS A 415 -12.80 -22.41 -25.00
N PHE A 416 -13.15 -22.98 -23.85
CA PHE A 416 -12.26 -23.87 -23.10
C PHE A 416 -11.97 -25.17 -23.84
N LYS A 417 -12.94 -25.71 -24.58
CA LYS A 417 -12.72 -26.86 -25.46
C LYS A 417 -11.67 -26.58 -26.53
N ALA A 418 -11.77 -25.43 -27.20
CA ALA A 418 -10.79 -25.01 -28.20
C ALA A 418 -9.39 -24.76 -27.61
N VAL A 419 -9.31 -24.16 -26.42
CA VAL A 419 -8.06 -23.99 -25.68
C VAL A 419 -7.40 -25.34 -25.42
N VAL A 420 -8.17 -26.33 -24.93
CA VAL A 420 -7.66 -27.69 -24.68
C VAL A 420 -7.18 -28.35 -25.97
N GLU A 421 -7.92 -28.21 -27.06
CA GLU A 421 -7.53 -28.76 -28.37
C GLU A 421 -6.21 -28.17 -28.87
N GLU A 422 -6.00 -26.85 -28.74
CA GLU A 422 -4.74 -26.21 -29.12
C GLU A 422 -3.59 -26.65 -28.21
N ILE A 423 -3.80 -26.75 -26.89
CA ILE A 423 -2.79 -27.28 -25.95
C ILE A 423 -2.38 -28.70 -26.34
N VAL A 424 -3.35 -29.59 -26.58
CA VAL A 424 -3.10 -30.98 -26.97
C VAL A 424 -2.31 -31.05 -28.28
N LYS A 425 -2.66 -30.23 -29.27
CA LYS A 425 -1.96 -30.17 -30.56
C LYS A 425 -0.50 -29.72 -30.40
N ARG A 426 -0.24 -28.69 -29.60
CA ARG A 426 1.11 -28.17 -29.33
C ARG A 426 1.95 -29.16 -28.52
N HIS A 427 1.35 -29.74 -27.49
CA HIS A 427 1.97 -30.74 -26.63
C HIS A 427 2.38 -32.00 -27.43
N LYS A 428 1.54 -32.47 -28.36
CA LYS A 428 1.89 -33.58 -29.28
C LYS A 428 3.11 -33.28 -30.17
N ASN A 429 3.35 -32.00 -30.47
CA ASN A 429 4.53 -31.55 -31.22
C ASN A 429 5.71 -31.16 -30.30
N ASN A 430 5.65 -31.48 -28.99
CA ASN A 430 6.62 -31.10 -27.96
C ASN A 430 6.87 -29.59 -27.81
N GLN A 431 5.99 -28.74 -28.33
CA GLN A 431 6.12 -27.30 -28.15
C GLN A 431 5.64 -26.91 -26.74
N PRO A 432 6.42 -26.16 -25.95
CA PRO A 432 6.00 -25.72 -24.63
C PRO A 432 4.85 -24.72 -24.70
N VAL A 433 3.93 -24.84 -23.75
CA VAL A 433 2.74 -24.00 -23.65
C VAL A 433 2.63 -23.41 -22.24
N LEU A 434 2.45 -22.08 -22.19
CA LEU A 434 2.04 -21.37 -20.98
C LEU A 434 0.63 -20.81 -21.18
N VAL A 435 -0.29 -21.19 -20.30
CA VAL A 435 -1.68 -20.74 -20.32
C VAL A 435 -1.90 -19.73 -19.20
N GLY A 436 -2.33 -18.52 -19.55
CA GLY A 436 -2.70 -17.48 -18.60
C GLY A 436 -4.21 -17.44 -18.37
N THR A 437 -4.62 -17.57 -17.12
CA THR A 437 -6.01 -17.47 -16.68
C THR A 437 -6.21 -16.29 -15.71
N VAL A 438 -7.45 -15.82 -15.58
CA VAL A 438 -7.80 -14.70 -14.69
C VAL A 438 -8.12 -15.18 -13.27
N SER A 439 -8.70 -16.37 -13.11
CA SER A 439 -9.16 -16.90 -11.82
C SER A 439 -8.60 -18.31 -11.53
N ILE A 440 -8.48 -18.64 -10.25
CA ILE A 440 -8.08 -19.98 -9.79
C ILE A 440 -9.10 -21.04 -10.26
N GLU A 441 -10.39 -20.69 -10.23
CA GLU A 441 -11.46 -21.57 -10.71
C GLU A 441 -11.26 -21.97 -12.18
N ASN A 442 -10.94 -21.00 -13.04
CA ASN A 442 -10.66 -21.25 -14.45
C ASN A 442 -9.40 -22.11 -14.64
N SER A 443 -8.37 -21.91 -13.80
CA SER A 443 -7.17 -22.77 -13.83
C SER A 443 -7.48 -24.22 -13.47
N GLU A 444 -8.27 -24.46 -12.41
CA GLU A 444 -8.65 -25.81 -11.99
C GLU A 444 -9.58 -26.48 -13.01
N LYS A 445 -10.54 -25.74 -13.56
CA LYS A 445 -11.42 -26.20 -14.64
C LYS A 445 -10.62 -26.66 -15.85
N LEU A 446 -9.66 -25.85 -16.31
CA LEU A 446 -8.79 -26.20 -17.43
C LEU A 446 -7.90 -27.40 -17.11
N SER A 447 -7.33 -27.44 -15.90
CA SER A 447 -6.52 -28.55 -15.39
C SER A 447 -7.28 -29.88 -15.45
N ASP A 448 -8.53 -29.91 -14.98
CA ASP A 448 -9.36 -31.12 -15.04
C ASP A 448 -9.69 -31.56 -16.48
N MET A 449 -9.91 -30.61 -17.39
CA MET A 449 -10.11 -30.92 -18.81
C MET A 449 -8.85 -31.51 -19.45
N LEU A 450 -7.66 -31.01 -19.10
CA LEU A 450 -6.38 -31.55 -19.58
C LEU A 450 -6.06 -32.93 -19.00
N LYS A 451 -6.38 -33.18 -17.72
CA LYS A 451 -6.24 -34.52 -17.10
C LYS A 451 -7.05 -35.57 -17.86
N ARG A 452 -8.27 -35.23 -18.29
CA ARG A 452 -9.12 -36.12 -19.10
C ARG A 452 -8.53 -36.44 -20.47
N GLN A 453 -7.69 -35.55 -21.02
CA GLN A 453 -6.97 -35.75 -22.28
C GLN A 453 -5.58 -36.41 -22.10
N GLY A 454 -5.19 -36.74 -20.86
CA GLY A 454 -3.89 -37.36 -20.55
C GLY A 454 -2.69 -36.42 -20.70
N VAL A 455 -2.90 -35.10 -20.72
CA VAL A 455 -1.81 -34.11 -20.82
C VAL A 455 -1.25 -33.83 -19.43
N THR A 456 0.05 -34.09 -19.25
CA THR A 456 0.75 -33.73 -18.01
C THR A 456 1.00 -32.24 -17.98
N HIS A 457 0.60 -31.58 -16.89
CA HIS A 457 0.73 -30.13 -16.74
C HIS A 457 0.97 -29.73 -15.28
N LYS A 458 1.36 -28.47 -15.09
CA LYS A 458 1.53 -27.83 -13.79
C LYS A 458 0.56 -26.66 -13.66
N VAL A 459 0.07 -26.40 -12.45
CA VAL A 459 -0.86 -25.29 -12.15
C VAL A 459 -0.21 -24.41 -11.08
N LEU A 460 -0.25 -23.10 -11.30
CA LEU A 460 0.34 -22.09 -10.43
C LEU A 460 -0.74 -21.08 -10.05
N ASN A 461 -0.92 -20.89 -8.74
CA ASN A 461 -2.06 -20.17 -8.18
C ASN A 461 -1.63 -18.99 -7.29
N ALA A 462 -0.38 -18.52 -7.42
CA ALA A 462 0.22 -17.43 -6.64
C ALA A 462 0.24 -17.68 -5.13
N LYS A 463 0.42 -18.93 -4.69
CA LYS A 463 0.43 -19.30 -3.25
C LYS A 463 1.83 -19.55 -2.70
N PHE A 464 2.70 -20.17 -3.49
CA PHE A 464 4.04 -20.57 -3.04
C PHE A 464 5.08 -20.03 -4.02
N HIS A 465 5.43 -18.75 -3.89
CA HIS A 465 6.24 -18.05 -4.89
C HIS A 465 7.57 -18.72 -5.23
N ALA A 466 8.27 -19.30 -4.26
CA ALA A 466 9.53 -20.00 -4.49
C ALA A 466 9.35 -21.28 -5.33
N GLU A 467 8.39 -22.14 -4.97
CA GLU A 467 8.09 -23.37 -5.71
C GLU A 467 7.54 -23.05 -7.10
N GLU A 468 6.70 -22.02 -7.21
CA GLU A 468 6.14 -21.58 -8.49
C GLU A 468 7.23 -21.01 -9.41
N ALA A 469 8.19 -20.27 -8.88
CA ALA A 469 9.34 -19.79 -9.63
C ALA A 469 10.19 -20.95 -10.17
N GLU A 470 10.41 -21.99 -9.37
CA GLU A 470 11.10 -23.20 -9.82
C GLU A 470 10.34 -23.87 -10.98
N ILE A 471 9.03 -24.04 -10.86
CA ILE A 471 8.19 -24.61 -11.93
C ILE A 471 8.24 -23.75 -13.19
N ILE A 472 8.14 -22.43 -13.06
CA ILE A 472 8.15 -21.48 -14.18
C ILE A 472 9.48 -21.48 -14.92
N SER A 473 10.60 -21.60 -14.21
CA SER A 473 11.93 -21.67 -14.85
C SER A 473 12.06 -22.85 -15.82
N HIS A 474 11.27 -23.92 -15.61
CA HIS A 474 11.21 -25.10 -16.47
C HIS A 474 10.04 -25.07 -17.48
N ALA A 475 9.23 -24.01 -17.51
CA ALA A 475 8.08 -23.93 -18.41
C ALA A 475 8.47 -23.81 -19.90
N GLY A 476 9.73 -23.48 -20.20
CA GLY A 476 10.26 -23.39 -21.56
C GLY A 476 10.87 -24.69 -22.09
N GLN A 477 10.78 -25.80 -21.35
CA GLN A 477 11.31 -27.10 -21.77
C GLN A 477 10.37 -27.82 -22.74
N ALA A 478 10.92 -28.66 -23.61
CA ALA A 478 10.13 -29.39 -24.61
C ALA A 478 8.99 -30.21 -23.95
N GLY A 479 7.78 -30.05 -24.48
CA GLY A 479 6.57 -30.69 -23.98
C GLY A 479 5.99 -30.12 -22.67
N ALA A 480 6.61 -29.10 -22.06
CA ALA A 480 6.09 -28.50 -20.83
C ALA A 480 4.74 -27.82 -21.06
N VAL A 481 3.77 -28.07 -20.16
CA VAL A 481 2.48 -27.39 -20.14
C VAL A 481 2.28 -26.80 -18.75
N THR A 482 2.15 -25.48 -18.69
CA THR A 482 2.02 -24.73 -17.43
C THR A 482 0.77 -23.86 -17.50
N ILE A 483 -0.07 -23.93 -16.48
CA ILE A 483 -1.22 -23.04 -16.27
C ILE A 483 -0.85 -22.07 -15.16
N ALA A 484 -0.92 -20.77 -15.43
CA ALA A 484 -0.62 -19.73 -14.47
C ALA A 484 -1.81 -18.78 -14.33
N THR A 485 -2.24 -18.54 -13.10
CA THR A 485 -3.11 -17.39 -12.81
C THR A 485 -2.32 -16.08 -12.97
N ASN A 486 -3.04 -14.99 -13.17
CA ASN A 486 -2.52 -13.66 -13.54
C ASN A 486 -1.21 -13.21 -12.85
N MET A 487 -1.03 -13.48 -11.55
CA MET A 487 0.16 -13.08 -10.78
C MET A 487 1.22 -14.18 -10.60
N ALA A 488 0.93 -15.42 -11.00
CA ALA A 488 1.81 -16.56 -10.73
C ALA A 488 3.06 -16.52 -11.63
N GLY A 489 4.23 -16.81 -11.07
CA GLY A 489 5.49 -16.84 -11.82
C GLY A 489 6.04 -15.46 -12.21
N ARG A 490 5.56 -14.38 -11.58
CA ARG A 490 6.09 -13.04 -11.83
C ARG A 490 7.55 -12.91 -11.42
N GLY A 491 8.30 -12.09 -12.16
CA GLY A 491 9.73 -11.87 -11.94
C GLY A 491 10.63 -13.04 -12.32
N THR A 492 10.08 -14.19 -12.76
CA THR A 492 10.88 -15.35 -13.18
C THR A 492 10.94 -15.46 -14.70
N ASP A 493 12.15 -15.69 -15.20
CA ASP A 493 12.45 -15.81 -16.62
C ASP A 493 12.20 -17.24 -17.12
N ILE A 494 11.54 -17.35 -18.29
CA ILE A 494 11.31 -18.63 -18.96
C ILE A 494 12.31 -18.72 -20.11
N LEU A 495 13.35 -19.53 -19.92
CA LEU A 495 14.36 -19.80 -20.94
C LEU A 495 13.92 -20.98 -21.80
N LEU A 496 14.16 -20.90 -23.11
CA LEU A 496 13.88 -22.01 -24.01
C LEU A 496 14.88 -23.15 -23.77
N GLY A 497 14.37 -24.36 -23.62
CA GLY A 497 15.18 -25.57 -23.58
C GLY A 497 15.84 -25.88 -24.92
N GLU A 498 16.77 -26.83 -24.92
CA GLU A 498 17.45 -27.29 -26.13
C GLU A 498 16.43 -27.83 -27.16
N GLY A 499 16.57 -27.42 -28.42
CA GLY A 499 15.67 -27.85 -29.51
C GLY A 499 14.29 -27.17 -29.55
N VAL A 500 13.95 -26.33 -28.57
CA VAL A 500 12.62 -25.69 -28.47
C VAL A 500 12.44 -24.54 -29.45
N ALA A 501 13.53 -23.83 -29.79
CA ALA A 501 13.48 -22.74 -30.76
C ALA A 501 13.02 -23.23 -32.14
N GLU A 502 13.48 -24.41 -32.55
CA GLU A 502 13.12 -25.09 -33.80
C GLU A 502 11.65 -25.54 -33.82
N LEU A 503 11.07 -25.83 -32.65
CA LEU A 503 9.65 -26.16 -32.48
C LEU A 503 8.74 -24.92 -32.53
N GLY A 504 9.31 -23.73 -32.75
CA GLY A 504 8.59 -22.45 -32.80
C GLY A 504 8.59 -21.68 -31.48
N GLY A 505 9.38 -22.11 -30.50
CA GLY A 505 9.53 -21.46 -29.20
C GLY A 505 8.32 -21.61 -28.27
N LEU A 506 8.29 -20.83 -27.20
CA LEU A 506 7.19 -20.82 -26.23
C LEU A 506 5.89 -20.31 -26.86
N HIS A 507 4.80 -21.07 -26.69
CA HIS A 507 3.46 -20.64 -27.08
C HIS A 507 2.66 -20.18 -25.86
N ILE A 508 2.12 -18.96 -25.93
CA ILE A 508 1.31 -18.36 -24.88
C ILE A 508 -0.17 -18.41 -25.26
N ILE A 509 -1.00 -18.92 -24.36
CA ILE A 509 -2.46 -18.92 -24.53
C ILE A 509 -3.07 -18.05 -23.44
N GLY A 510 -3.76 -16.97 -23.82
CA GLY A 510 -4.63 -16.23 -22.90
C GLY A 510 -6.04 -16.80 -22.96
N THR A 511 -6.60 -17.24 -21.84
CA THR A 511 -7.96 -17.82 -21.84
C THR A 511 -9.06 -16.77 -21.77
N GLU A 512 -8.70 -15.51 -21.49
CA GLU A 512 -9.56 -14.33 -21.40
C GLU A 512 -8.71 -13.06 -21.62
N ARG A 513 -9.37 -11.91 -21.83
CA ARG A 513 -8.75 -10.59 -21.77
C ARG A 513 -8.82 -10.05 -20.35
N HIS A 514 -7.72 -9.50 -19.85
CA HIS A 514 -7.72 -8.81 -18.57
C HIS A 514 -8.39 -7.44 -18.67
N GLU A 515 -8.71 -6.84 -17.52
CA GLU A 515 -9.25 -5.47 -17.44
C GLU A 515 -8.32 -4.43 -18.08
N SER A 516 -7.01 -4.68 -18.07
CA SER A 516 -5.99 -3.82 -18.67
C SER A 516 -5.20 -4.55 -19.76
N ARG A 517 -4.99 -3.86 -20.88
CA ARG A 517 -4.14 -4.29 -22.00
C ARG A 517 -2.69 -4.50 -21.58
N ARG A 518 -2.27 -3.81 -20.52
CA ARG A 518 -0.94 -3.92 -19.92
C ARG A 518 -0.66 -5.35 -19.47
N ILE A 519 -1.58 -5.91 -18.72
CA ILE A 519 -1.50 -7.27 -18.14
C ILE A 519 -1.47 -8.31 -19.26
N ASP A 520 -2.33 -8.16 -20.27
CA ASP A 520 -2.30 -9.03 -21.46
C ASP A 520 -0.94 -8.99 -22.16
N ASN A 521 -0.32 -7.80 -22.26
CA ASN A 521 1.00 -7.64 -22.87
C ASN A 521 2.13 -8.21 -22.02
N GLN A 522 2.00 -8.20 -20.69
CA GLN A 522 2.93 -8.89 -19.80
C GLN A 522 2.86 -10.42 -20.02
N LEU A 523 1.66 -10.98 -20.16
CA LEU A 523 1.47 -12.39 -20.48
C LEU A 523 2.10 -12.73 -21.83
N ARG A 524 1.86 -11.93 -22.87
CA ARG A 524 2.54 -12.10 -24.18
C ARG A 524 4.05 -12.02 -24.06
N GLY A 525 4.54 -11.07 -23.25
CA GLY A 525 5.96 -10.84 -22.98
C GLY A 525 6.70 -12.01 -22.34
N ARG A 526 6.00 -13.05 -21.88
CA ARG A 526 6.63 -14.28 -21.39
C ARG A 526 7.35 -15.04 -22.50
N ALA A 527 6.91 -14.92 -23.76
CA ALA A 527 7.55 -15.50 -24.94
C ALA A 527 8.29 -14.45 -25.78
N GLY A 528 9.20 -14.91 -26.64
CA GLY A 528 9.93 -14.08 -27.60
C GLY A 528 11.03 -13.20 -26.99
N ARG A 529 11.67 -13.67 -25.92
CA ARG A 529 12.70 -12.94 -25.17
C ARG A 529 14.00 -12.90 -25.95
N GLN A 530 14.74 -11.80 -25.93
CA GLN A 530 16.05 -11.66 -26.61
C GLN A 530 16.06 -12.15 -28.08
N GLY A 531 14.96 -11.95 -28.80
CA GLY A 531 14.82 -12.37 -30.20
C GLY A 531 14.52 -13.86 -30.40
N ASP A 532 14.18 -14.59 -29.34
CA ASP A 532 13.70 -15.97 -29.44
C ASP A 532 12.42 -16.05 -30.28
N PRO A 533 12.19 -17.18 -30.98
CA PRO A 533 10.90 -17.46 -31.57
C PRO A 533 9.85 -17.67 -30.48
N GLY A 534 8.59 -17.43 -30.83
CA GLY A 534 7.48 -17.65 -29.93
C GLY A 534 6.17 -17.22 -30.58
N SER A 535 5.06 -17.56 -29.94
CA SER A 535 3.75 -17.14 -30.42
C SER A 535 2.76 -16.94 -29.28
N THR A 536 1.75 -16.12 -29.50
CA THR A 536 0.70 -15.85 -28.50
C THR A 536 -0.66 -15.84 -29.15
N GLN A 537 -1.68 -16.36 -28.48
CA GLN A 537 -3.06 -16.31 -28.95
C GLN A 537 -4.02 -16.17 -27.77
N PHE A 538 -5.05 -15.33 -27.92
CA PHE A 538 -6.09 -15.17 -26.91
C PHE A 538 -7.39 -15.85 -27.39
N TYR A 539 -8.02 -16.58 -26.49
CA TYR A 539 -9.29 -17.26 -26.69
C TYR A 539 -10.31 -16.59 -25.79
N LEU A 540 -11.42 -16.12 -26.34
CA LEU A 540 -12.40 -15.31 -25.64
C LEU A 540 -13.80 -15.88 -25.81
N SER A 541 -14.70 -15.53 -24.89
CA SER A 541 -16.12 -15.81 -25.00
C SER A 541 -16.93 -14.54 -24.85
N LEU A 542 -18.08 -14.47 -25.54
CA LEU A 542 -19.09 -13.43 -25.26
C LEU A 542 -19.66 -13.51 -23.84
N GLN A 543 -19.47 -14.66 -23.18
CA GLN A 543 -19.83 -14.88 -21.78
C GLN A 543 -18.72 -14.48 -20.80
N ASP A 544 -17.56 -14.03 -21.25
CA ASP A 544 -16.49 -13.57 -20.35
C ASP A 544 -16.92 -12.29 -19.61
N GLU A 545 -16.38 -12.06 -18.41
CA GLU A 545 -16.76 -10.93 -17.55
C GLU A 545 -16.60 -9.58 -18.26
N LEU A 546 -15.47 -9.38 -18.93
CA LEU A 546 -15.19 -8.17 -19.71
C LEU A 546 -16.27 -7.95 -20.79
N MET A 547 -16.78 -9.01 -21.42
CA MET A 547 -17.79 -8.89 -22.47
C MET A 547 -19.16 -8.56 -21.89
N ARG A 548 -19.55 -9.19 -20.77
CA ARG A 548 -20.82 -8.92 -20.08
C ARG A 548 -20.94 -7.45 -19.64
N ARG A 549 -19.86 -6.87 -19.11
CA ARG A 549 -19.85 -5.46 -18.65
C ARG A 549 -20.14 -4.43 -19.76
N PHE A 550 -19.96 -4.77 -21.05
CA PHE A 550 -20.09 -3.81 -22.16
C PHE A 550 -21.20 -4.14 -23.17
N GLY A 551 -22.24 -4.85 -22.74
CA GLY A 551 -23.44 -5.05 -23.55
C GLY A 551 -23.26 -6.10 -24.65
N ALA A 552 -22.58 -7.20 -24.32
CA ALA A 552 -22.49 -8.38 -25.18
C ALA A 552 -23.86 -8.91 -25.62
N ASP A 553 -24.93 -8.61 -24.89
CA ASP A 553 -26.30 -9.07 -25.18
C ASP A 553 -26.77 -8.68 -26.59
N ASN A 554 -26.43 -7.48 -27.08
CA ASN A 554 -26.80 -7.06 -28.44
C ASN A 554 -26.02 -7.85 -29.51
N ILE A 555 -24.76 -8.17 -29.23
CA ILE A 555 -23.91 -8.98 -30.13
C ILE A 555 -24.38 -10.44 -30.09
N MET A 556 -24.69 -10.96 -28.91
CA MET A 556 -25.18 -12.31 -28.68
C MET A 556 -26.52 -12.53 -29.39
N ASN A 557 -27.48 -11.60 -29.22
CA ASN A 557 -28.77 -11.61 -29.92
C ASN A 557 -28.63 -11.55 -31.45
N MET A 558 -27.66 -10.79 -31.96
CA MET A 558 -27.37 -10.73 -33.40
C MET A 558 -26.81 -12.07 -33.89
N MET A 559 -25.95 -12.72 -33.12
CA MET A 559 -25.36 -14.01 -33.46
C MET A 559 -26.35 -15.17 -33.38
N ASP A 560 -27.27 -15.14 -32.42
CA ASP A 560 -28.39 -16.08 -32.34
C ASP A 560 -29.26 -16.02 -33.59
N ARG A 561 -29.50 -14.81 -34.11
CA ARG A 561 -30.24 -14.62 -35.37
C ARG A 561 -29.47 -15.09 -36.61
N LEU A 562 -28.14 -15.10 -36.56
CA LEU A 562 -27.28 -15.55 -37.66
C LEU A 562 -27.04 -17.06 -37.66
N GLY A 563 -27.49 -17.79 -36.62
CA GLY A 563 -27.40 -19.25 -36.55
C GLY A 563 -25.97 -19.79 -36.42
N LEU A 564 -25.08 -19.05 -35.75
CA LEU A 564 -23.71 -19.51 -35.48
C LEU A 564 -23.69 -20.59 -34.39
N ASP A 565 -23.01 -21.70 -34.68
CA ASP A 565 -22.81 -22.81 -33.76
C ASP A 565 -21.91 -22.40 -32.57
N GLU A 566 -22.08 -23.05 -31.41
CA GLU A 566 -21.33 -22.72 -30.19
C GLU A 566 -19.81 -22.95 -30.32
N ASP A 567 -19.42 -23.93 -31.12
CA ASP A 567 -18.03 -24.37 -31.32
C ASP A 567 -17.32 -23.61 -32.47
N GLN A 568 -18.03 -22.74 -33.21
CA GLN A 568 -17.45 -22.07 -34.37
C GLN A 568 -16.64 -20.82 -33.94
N PRO A 569 -15.33 -20.73 -34.29
CA PRO A 569 -14.52 -19.56 -33.96
C PRO A 569 -14.93 -18.35 -34.80
N ILE A 570 -14.99 -17.19 -34.16
CA ILE A 570 -15.34 -15.92 -34.80
C ILE A 570 -14.10 -15.05 -34.86
N GLU A 571 -13.53 -14.96 -36.05
CA GLU A 571 -12.40 -14.07 -36.34
C GLU A 571 -12.91 -12.81 -37.04
N SER A 572 -13.09 -11.73 -36.29
CA SER A 572 -13.53 -10.44 -36.84
C SER A 572 -12.75 -9.28 -36.24
N ARG A 573 -12.11 -8.49 -37.12
CA ARG A 573 -11.43 -7.24 -36.74
C ARG A 573 -12.36 -6.25 -36.05
N MET A 574 -13.67 -6.30 -36.33
CA MET A 574 -14.66 -5.44 -35.66
C MET A 574 -14.80 -5.82 -34.18
N ILE A 575 -14.82 -7.13 -33.88
CA ILE A 575 -14.95 -7.63 -32.50
C ILE A 575 -13.68 -7.33 -31.71
N THR A 576 -12.49 -7.56 -32.29
CA THR A 576 -11.21 -7.20 -31.65
C THR A 576 -11.16 -5.73 -31.26
N ARG A 577 -11.60 -4.82 -32.14
CA ARG A 577 -11.65 -3.37 -31.82
C ARG A 577 -12.69 -3.05 -30.75
N ALA A 578 -13.83 -3.75 -30.72
CA ALA A 578 -14.84 -3.57 -29.68
C ALA A 578 -14.29 -3.98 -28.30
N ILE A 579 -13.55 -5.09 -28.24
CA ILE A 579 -12.86 -5.57 -27.04
C ILE A 579 -11.81 -4.56 -26.56
N GLU A 580 -10.94 -4.08 -27.45
CA GLU A 580 -9.94 -3.05 -27.10
C GLU A 580 -10.61 -1.77 -26.57
N SER A 581 -11.76 -1.40 -27.13
CA SER A 581 -12.54 -0.23 -26.70
C SER A 581 -13.26 -0.46 -25.36
N ALA A 582 -13.57 -1.71 -25.02
CA ALA A 582 -14.07 -2.10 -23.72
C ALA A 582 -12.95 -2.02 -22.67
N GLN A 583 -11.77 -2.60 -22.94
CA GLN A 583 -10.61 -2.51 -22.04
C GLN A 583 -10.23 -1.05 -21.75
N LYS A 584 -10.16 -0.18 -22.78
CA LYS A 584 -9.90 1.27 -22.57
C LYS A 584 -10.89 1.95 -21.65
N ARG A 585 -12.17 1.55 -21.69
CA ARG A 585 -13.20 2.10 -20.80
C ARG A 585 -13.04 1.59 -19.37
N VAL A 586 -12.67 0.32 -19.18
CA VAL A 586 -12.33 -0.22 -17.84
C VAL A 586 -11.09 0.45 -17.28
N GLU A 587 -10.03 0.59 -18.08
CA GLU A 587 -8.80 1.30 -17.71
C GLU A 587 -9.12 2.73 -17.26
N GLY A 588 -9.94 3.47 -18.01
CA GLY A 588 -10.39 4.82 -17.66
C GLY A 588 -11.21 4.87 -16.37
N SER A 589 -12.17 3.94 -16.20
CA SER A 589 -12.95 3.85 -14.96
C SER A 589 -12.09 3.54 -13.73
N ASN A 590 -11.11 2.64 -13.86
CA ASN A 590 -10.18 2.30 -12.80
C ASN A 590 -9.25 3.48 -12.47
N PHE A 591 -8.81 4.23 -13.48
CA PHE A 591 -8.06 5.47 -13.31
C PHE A 591 -8.88 6.51 -12.53
N ASP A 592 -10.15 6.70 -12.88
CA ASP A 592 -11.03 7.63 -12.17
C ASP A 592 -11.23 7.21 -10.70
N THR A 593 -11.41 5.90 -10.42
CA THR A 593 -11.49 5.41 -9.03
C THR A 593 -10.21 5.71 -8.24
N ARG A 594 -9.03 5.42 -8.80
CA ARG A 594 -7.74 5.72 -8.13
C ARG A 594 -7.53 7.21 -7.91
N LYS A 595 -7.91 8.03 -8.90
CA LYS A 595 -7.85 9.49 -8.79
C LYS A 595 -8.73 9.98 -7.65
N VAL A 596 -9.94 9.45 -7.50
CA VAL A 596 -10.81 9.80 -6.38
C VAL A 596 -10.17 9.39 -5.05
N VAL A 597 -9.70 8.14 -4.91
CA VAL A 597 -9.01 7.68 -3.68
C VAL A 597 -7.84 8.59 -3.30
N LEU A 598 -7.02 8.98 -4.28
CA LEU A 598 -5.90 9.90 -4.06
C LEU A 598 -6.37 11.29 -3.62
N GLN A 599 -7.43 11.84 -4.21
CA GLN A 599 -7.95 13.16 -3.85
C GLN A 599 -8.43 13.25 -2.40
N TYR A 600 -9.07 12.19 -1.90
CA TYR A 600 -9.46 12.12 -0.48
C TYR A 600 -8.23 11.94 0.42
N ASP A 601 -7.29 11.08 0.04
CA ASP A 601 -6.06 10.88 0.82
C ASP A 601 -5.14 12.11 0.79
N ASP A 602 -5.16 12.95 -0.25
CA ASP A 602 -4.40 14.20 -0.30
C ASP A 602 -4.80 15.17 0.84
N VAL A 603 -6.08 15.19 1.24
CA VAL A 603 -6.56 15.98 2.38
C VAL A 603 -5.94 15.45 3.68
N MET A 604 -6.03 14.13 3.89
CA MET A 604 -5.41 13.47 5.03
C MET A 604 -3.89 13.60 5.03
N ASN A 605 -3.26 13.62 3.86
CA ASN A 605 -1.82 13.73 3.73
C ASN A 605 -1.31 15.11 4.18
N GLN A 606 -2.01 16.19 3.84
CA GLN A 606 -1.64 17.53 4.33
C GLN A 606 -1.68 17.61 5.86
N GLN A 607 -2.72 17.06 6.47
CA GLN A 607 -2.87 17.01 7.93
C GLN A 607 -1.78 16.16 8.58
N ARG A 608 -1.53 14.97 8.00
CA ARG A 608 -0.48 14.04 8.43
C ARG A 608 0.90 14.66 8.36
N GLU A 609 1.24 15.38 7.30
CA GLU A 609 2.53 16.05 7.15
C GLU A 609 2.79 17.02 8.31
N VAL A 610 1.76 17.78 8.73
CA VAL A 610 1.86 18.68 9.89
C VAL A 610 2.07 17.89 11.18
N ILE A 611 1.21 16.91 11.46
CA ILE A 611 1.26 16.13 12.70
C ILE A 611 2.55 15.32 12.82
N TYR A 612 2.96 14.61 11.77
CA TYR A 612 4.17 13.80 11.80
C TYR A 612 5.43 14.65 11.89
N LYS A 613 5.44 15.84 11.28
CA LYS A 613 6.54 16.80 11.45
C LYS A 613 6.64 17.29 12.89
N GLN A 614 5.53 17.75 13.49
CA GLN A 614 5.50 18.21 14.89
C GLN A 614 5.87 17.09 15.86
N ARG A 615 5.33 15.88 15.64
CA ARG A 615 5.66 14.70 16.43
C ARG A 615 7.15 14.36 16.37
N ARG A 616 7.75 14.39 15.17
CA ARG A 616 9.19 14.17 14.99
C ARG A 616 10.02 15.25 15.69
N GLU A 617 9.61 16.51 15.59
CA GLU A 617 10.28 17.61 16.29
C GLU A 617 10.28 17.40 17.81
N VAL A 618 9.17 16.94 18.39
CA VAL A 618 9.08 16.59 19.82
C VAL A 618 9.98 15.40 20.19
N LEU A 619 10.06 14.38 19.32
CA LEU A 619 10.91 13.21 19.53
C LEU A 619 12.40 13.53 19.46
N GLU A 620 12.81 14.38 18.53
CA GLU A 620 14.22 14.69 18.26
C GLU A 620 14.79 15.82 19.13
N SER A 621 13.93 16.72 19.62
CA SER A 621 14.37 17.88 20.42
C SER A 621 14.80 17.47 21.82
N GLU A 622 15.92 18.01 22.29
CA GLU A 622 16.35 17.82 23.70
C GLU A 622 15.46 18.62 24.66
N ASN A 623 15.06 19.83 24.26
CA ASN A 623 14.20 20.73 25.04
C ASN A 623 12.96 21.13 24.23
N ILE A 624 11.78 20.92 24.81
CA ILE A 624 10.49 21.22 24.17
C ILE A 624 9.66 22.25 24.96
N ARG A 625 10.27 22.95 25.93
CA ARG A 625 9.60 23.97 26.74
C ARG A 625 8.93 25.04 25.89
N GLU A 626 9.63 25.53 24.87
CA GLU A 626 9.09 26.56 23.97
C GLU A 626 7.88 26.03 23.20
N ILE A 627 7.91 24.77 22.75
CA ILE A 627 6.78 24.13 22.08
C ILE A 627 5.57 24.08 23.02
N VAL A 628 5.76 23.63 24.26
CA VAL A 628 4.71 23.58 25.28
C VAL A 628 4.16 24.97 25.59
N ALA A 629 5.03 25.97 25.76
CA ALA A 629 4.64 27.35 26.00
C ALA A 629 3.74 27.90 24.86
N THR A 630 4.10 27.60 23.61
CA THR A 630 3.27 27.95 22.43
C THR A 630 1.96 27.18 22.33
N MET A 631 1.77 26.08 23.06
CA MET A 631 0.49 25.37 23.17
C MET A 631 -0.40 25.93 24.29
N ILE A 632 0.20 26.47 25.36
CA ILE A 632 -0.56 27.01 26.50
C ILE A 632 -1.14 28.39 26.18
N LYS A 633 -0.37 29.28 25.53
CA LYS A 633 -0.84 30.64 25.24
C LYS A 633 -2.14 30.68 24.42
N PRO A 634 -2.31 29.91 23.32
CA PRO A 634 -3.56 29.88 22.57
C PRO A 634 -4.76 29.37 23.37
N THR A 635 -4.51 28.49 24.36
CA THR A 635 -5.58 28.01 25.26
C THR A 635 -6.12 29.16 26.12
N VAL A 636 -5.25 30.05 26.60
CA VAL A 636 -5.65 31.26 27.34
C VAL A 636 -6.37 32.24 26.42
N GLU A 637 -5.85 32.47 25.21
CA GLU A 637 -6.45 33.36 24.21
C GLU A 637 -7.89 32.93 23.88
N ARG A 638 -8.13 31.65 23.59
CA ARG A 638 -9.47 31.11 23.28
C ARG A 638 -10.46 31.33 24.42
N VAL A 639 -10.06 31.10 25.66
CA VAL A 639 -10.92 31.26 26.84
C VAL A 639 -11.29 32.72 27.05
N VAL A 640 -10.31 33.63 26.96
CA VAL A 640 -10.57 35.07 27.07
C VAL A 640 -11.48 35.53 25.91
N GLU A 641 -11.24 35.09 24.69
CA GLU A 641 -12.06 35.46 23.53
C GLU A 641 -13.51 34.94 23.65
N ALA A 642 -13.70 33.70 24.10
CA ALA A 642 -15.02 33.09 24.27
C ALA A 642 -15.88 33.82 25.31
N HIS A 643 -15.27 34.23 26.43
CA HIS A 643 -15.97 34.89 27.55
C HIS A 643 -15.98 36.43 27.48
N CYS A 644 -15.25 37.00 26.52
CA CYS A 644 -15.25 38.43 26.20
C CYS A 644 -15.76 38.69 24.76
N SER A 645 -16.75 37.92 24.29
CA SER A 645 -17.20 37.98 22.88
C SER A 645 -17.89 39.29 22.48
N THR A 646 -18.42 40.06 23.43
CA THR A 646 -19.06 41.36 23.19
C THR A 646 -18.05 42.51 23.24
N ASP A 647 -18.34 43.61 22.54
CA ASP A 647 -17.52 44.84 22.60
C ASP A 647 -17.76 45.66 23.88
N ILE A 648 -18.61 45.18 24.80
CA ILE A 648 -19.02 45.85 26.04
C ILE A 648 -18.31 45.17 27.22
N PRO A 649 -17.29 45.80 27.83
CA PRO A 649 -16.51 45.20 28.92
C PRO A 649 -17.35 44.80 30.15
N GLU A 650 -18.46 45.49 30.40
CA GLU A 650 -19.38 45.18 31.51
C GLU A 650 -20.19 43.90 31.32
N GLU A 651 -20.27 43.38 30.09
CA GLU A 651 -20.97 42.12 29.75
C GLU A 651 -20.02 40.91 29.74
N TRP A 652 -18.71 41.12 29.99
CA TRP A 652 -17.72 40.06 30.01
C TRP A 652 -17.87 39.16 31.24
N ASP A 653 -17.83 37.85 31.01
CA ASP A 653 -17.91 36.85 32.08
C ASP A 653 -16.51 36.53 32.63
N LEU A 654 -15.98 37.48 33.42
CA LEU A 654 -14.66 37.32 34.05
C LEU A 654 -14.65 36.20 35.11
N ASP A 655 -15.81 35.87 35.69
CA ASP A 655 -15.91 34.78 36.67
C ASP A 655 -15.66 33.43 35.97
N ALA A 656 -16.27 33.21 34.80
CA ALA A 656 -16.04 32.01 34.01
C ALA A 656 -14.57 31.86 33.56
N ILE A 657 -13.89 32.96 33.20
CA ILE A 657 -12.45 32.94 32.87
C ILE A 657 -11.63 32.47 34.08
N VAL A 658 -11.89 33.03 35.27
CA VAL A 658 -11.17 32.66 36.50
C VAL A 658 -11.43 31.20 36.85
N GLU A 659 -12.68 30.74 36.80
CA GLU A 659 -13.05 29.35 37.06
C GLU A 659 -12.36 28.37 36.11
N TYR A 660 -12.35 28.66 34.80
CA TYR A 660 -11.66 27.83 33.81
C TYR A 660 -10.16 27.77 34.09
N VAL A 661 -9.52 28.93 34.31
CA VAL A 661 -8.07 29.01 34.55
C VAL A 661 -7.70 28.27 35.85
N HIS A 662 -8.52 28.36 36.90
CA HIS A 662 -8.32 27.60 38.13
C HIS A 662 -8.49 26.09 37.93
N ALA A 663 -9.46 25.66 37.12
CA ALA A 663 -9.66 24.25 36.83
C ALA A 663 -8.52 23.64 35.99
N THR A 664 -7.98 24.43 35.06
CA THR A 664 -7.14 23.90 33.97
C THR A 664 -5.65 24.26 34.11
N LEU A 665 -5.31 25.48 34.54
CA LEU A 665 -3.94 26.01 34.42
C LEU A 665 -3.30 26.42 35.75
N LEU A 666 -4.03 27.08 36.65
CA LEU A 666 -3.45 27.72 37.83
C LEU A 666 -4.12 27.22 39.13
N PRO A 667 -3.42 27.24 40.29
CA PRO A 667 -4.03 27.07 41.60
C PRO A 667 -5.16 28.08 41.89
N GLU A 668 -6.10 27.73 42.77
CA GLU A 668 -7.28 28.57 43.11
C GLU A 668 -6.90 29.93 43.73
N ASP A 669 -5.69 30.08 44.26
CA ASP A 669 -5.18 31.31 44.87
C ASP A 669 -4.35 32.20 43.92
N ALA A 670 -4.13 31.75 42.68
CA ALA A 670 -3.17 32.40 41.77
C ALA A 670 -3.71 33.68 41.09
N ILE A 671 -5.02 33.75 40.81
CA ILE A 671 -5.67 34.88 40.14
C ILE A 671 -7.06 35.16 40.73
N THR A 672 -7.50 36.41 40.67
CA THR A 672 -8.86 36.83 41.05
C THR A 672 -9.50 37.71 39.98
N LYS A 673 -10.85 37.77 39.98
CA LYS A 673 -11.61 38.62 39.06
C LYS A 673 -11.19 40.10 39.13
N ASP A 674 -10.93 40.61 40.33
CA ASP A 674 -10.51 42.01 40.53
C ASP A 674 -9.21 42.36 39.81
N GLN A 675 -8.34 41.37 39.55
CA GLN A 675 -7.09 41.56 38.82
C GLN A 675 -7.29 41.61 37.30
N LEU A 676 -8.38 41.03 36.80
CA LEU A 676 -8.77 41.05 35.39
C LEU A 676 -9.66 42.25 35.05
N TRP A 677 -10.35 42.80 36.04
CA TRP A 677 -11.26 43.92 35.87
C TRP A 677 -10.54 45.16 35.31
N GLY A 678 -11.08 45.73 34.22
CA GLY A 678 -10.57 46.95 33.58
C GLY A 678 -9.33 46.74 32.70
N LYS A 679 -8.96 45.49 32.40
CA LYS A 679 -7.95 45.14 31.40
C LYS A 679 -8.59 44.92 30.03
N GLU A 680 -7.87 45.24 28.96
CA GLU A 680 -8.25 44.82 27.62
C GLU A 680 -7.97 43.32 27.41
N LYS A 681 -8.56 42.69 26.38
CA LYS A 681 -8.39 41.26 26.08
C LYS A 681 -6.93 40.84 26.04
N ASP A 682 -6.11 41.56 25.27
CA ASP A 682 -4.67 41.27 25.13
C ASP A 682 -3.94 41.41 26.48
N GLU A 683 -4.32 42.38 27.30
CA GLU A 683 -3.72 42.59 28.63
C GLU A 683 -4.11 41.49 29.63
N MET A 684 -5.32 40.94 29.52
CA MET A 684 -5.75 39.79 30.30
C MET A 684 -4.97 38.53 29.90
N VAL A 685 -4.82 38.28 28.60
CA VAL A 685 -4.05 37.15 28.08
C VAL A 685 -2.61 37.20 28.60
N GLU A 686 -1.92 38.34 28.45
CA GLU A 686 -0.54 38.49 28.92
C GLU A 686 -0.44 38.38 30.46
N PHE A 687 -1.42 38.88 31.21
CA PHE A 687 -1.44 38.75 32.66
C PHE A 687 -1.59 37.30 33.12
N ILE A 688 -2.57 36.57 32.57
CA ILE A 688 -2.81 35.16 32.89
C ILE A 688 -1.60 34.32 32.46
N TYR A 689 -1.09 34.55 31.25
CA TYR A 689 0.06 33.83 30.72
C TYR A 689 1.33 34.07 31.56
N GLY A 690 1.59 35.30 32.01
CA GLY A 690 2.69 35.57 32.93
C GLY A 690 2.59 34.81 34.25
N LYS A 691 1.37 34.62 34.78
CA LYS A 691 1.15 33.75 35.96
C LYS A 691 1.34 32.27 35.68
N VAL A 692 0.98 31.82 34.48
CA VAL A 692 1.27 30.46 34.03
C VAL A 692 2.78 30.23 33.97
N GLU A 693 3.55 31.16 33.42
CA GLU A 693 5.02 31.06 33.37
C GLU A 693 5.65 30.97 34.77
N GLU A 694 5.20 31.81 35.72
CA GLU A 694 5.67 31.77 37.11
C GLU A 694 5.45 30.38 37.76
N VAL A 695 4.25 29.80 37.59
CA VAL A 695 3.91 28.48 38.14
C VAL A 695 4.68 27.37 37.42
N TYR A 696 4.84 27.48 36.10
CA TYR A 696 5.61 26.54 35.30
C TYR A 696 7.08 26.50 35.73
N ASP A 697 7.69 27.67 35.97
CA ASP A 697 9.06 27.79 36.46
C ASP A 697 9.24 27.20 37.86
N SER A 698 8.30 27.46 38.77
CA SER A 698 8.31 26.85 40.11
C SER A 698 8.28 25.32 40.01
N ARG A 699 7.45 24.80 39.11
CA ARG A 699 7.28 23.37 38.90
C ARG A 699 8.52 22.71 38.27
N GLU A 700 9.18 23.39 37.34
CA GLU A 700 10.46 22.94 36.79
C GLU A 700 11.55 22.87 37.87
N GLN A 701 11.58 23.84 38.80
CA GLN A 701 12.51 23.83 39.94
C GLN A 701 12.23 22.68 40.92
N GLU A 702 10.96 22.36 41.16
CA GLU A 702 10.55 21.27 42.06
C GLU A 702 10.88 19.87 41.50
N LEU A 703 10.63 19.65 40.20
CA LEU A 703 10.81 18.34 39.55
C LEU A 703 12.25 18.12 39.04
N GLY A 704 12.98 19.22 38.81
CA GLY A 704 14.24 19.23 38.09
C GLY A 704 14.03 19.28 36.57
N ALA A 705 14.92 20.00 35.88
CA ALA A 705 14.81 20.26 34.44
C ALA A 705 14.69 18.99 33.60
N GLU A 706 15.52 17.97 33.85
CA GLU A 706 15.53 16.73 33.05
C GLU A 706 14.22 15.94 33.18
N THR A 707 13.72 15.76 34.40
CA THR A 707 12.43 15.12 34.68
C THR A 707 11.26 15.88 34.04
N MET A 708 11.31 17.22 34.10
CA MET A 708 10.29 18.07 33.50
C MET A 708 10.26 17.93 31.97
N ARG A 709 11.42 17.89 31.30
CA ARG A 709 11.49 17.67 29.84
C ARG A 709 10.94 16.31 29.42
N GLU A 710 11.27 15.25 30.16
CA GLU A 710 10.72 13.93 29.84
C GLU A 710 9.21 13.86 30.11
N PHE A 711 8.74 14.48 31.19
CA PHE A 711 7.31 14.60 31.48
C PHE A 711 6.55 15.33 30.37
N GLU A 712 7.08 16.45 29.88
CA GLU A 712 6.49 17.18 28.74
C GLU A 712 6.40 16.30 27.50
N LYS A 713 7.48 15.56 27.17
CA LYS A 713 7.50 14.68 26.00
C LYS A 713 6.46 13.58 26.11
N VAL A 714 6.34 12.96 27.27
CA VAL A 714 5.32 11.93 27.55
C VAL A 714 3.92 12.50 27.34
N VAL A 715 3.63 13.68 27.89
CA VAL A 715 2.30 14.31 27.79
C VAL A 715 1.98 14.71 26.36
N VAL A 716 2.90 15.41 25.67
CA VAL A 716 2.69 15.89 24.30
C VAL A 716 2.51 14.73 23.34
N LEU A 717 3.41 13.73 23.36
CA LEU A 717 3.32 12.58 22.47
C LEU A 717 2.03 11.79 22.71
N ARG A 718 1.64 11.58 23.97
CA ARG A 718 0.40 10.87 24.30
C ARG A 718 -0.84 11.63 23.81
N ALA A 719 -0.90 12.94 24.03
CA ALA A 719 -2.03 13.76 23.60
C ALA A 719 -2.14 13.77 22.07
N VAL A 720 -1.01 14.01 21.37
CA VAL A 720 -0.96 13.99 19.91
C VAL A 720 -1.36 12.62 19.36
N ASP A 721 -0.77 11.53 19.87
CA ASP A 721 -1.04 10.19 19.38
C ASP A 721 -2.50 9.78 19.60
N SER A 722 -3.07 10.06 20.78
CA SER A 722 -4.47 9.74 21.07
C SER A 722 -5.43 10.52 20.16
N LYS A 723 -5.27 11.85 20.09
CA LYS A 723 -6.16 12.72 19.32
C LYS A 723 -6.04 12.48 17.82
N TRP A 724 -4.84 12.21 17.34
CA TRP A 724 -4.60 11.86 15.94
C TRP A 724 -5.22 10.51 15.55
N MET A 725 -5.15 9.50 16.42
CA MET A 725 -5.83 8.22 16.17
C MET A 725 -7.35 8.39 16.10
N ASP A 726 -7.95 9.14 17.03
CA ASP A 726 -9.37 9.44 17.02
C ASP A 726 -9.78 10.20 15.75
N HIS A 727 -8.96 11.18 15.34
CA HIS A 727 -9.18 11.97 14.13
C HIS A 727 -9.09 11.14 12.84
N ILE A 728 -8.10 10.24 12.72
CA ILE A 728 -8.01 9.35 11.55
C ILE A 728 -9.26 8.48 11.42
N ASP A 729 -9.73 7.92 12.54
CA ASP A 729 -10.93 7.09 12.55
C ASP A 729 -12.18 7.90 12.17
N ALA A 730 -12.33 9.11 12.72
CA ALA A 730 -13.41 10.01 12.39
C ALA A 730 -13.37 10.46 10.91
N MET A 731 -12.18 10.71 10.36
CA MET A 731 -11.99 11.08 8.95
C MET A 731 -12.29 9.92 7.99
N ASP A 732 -12.04 8.67 8.39
CA ASP A 732 -12.44 7.50 7.61
C ASP A 732 -13.96 7.38 7.57
N GLN A 733 -14.64 7.53 8.71
CA GLN A 733 -16.09 7.54 8.80
C GLN A 733 -16.72 8.68 7.99
N LEU A 734 -16.15 9.89 8.08
CA LEU A 734 -16.58 11.04 7.29
C LEU A 734 -16.48 10.74 5.79
N ARG A 735 -15.35 10.18 5.33
CA ARG A 735 -15.15 9.81 3.92
C ARG A 735 -16.22 8.84 3.43
N GLN A 736 -16.62 7.87 4.26
CA GLN A 736 -17.67 6.92 3.90
C GLN A 736 -19.06 7.57 3.84
N GLY A 737 -19.36 8.49 4.78
CA GLY A 737 -20.67 9.14 4.90
C GLY A 737 -20.91 10.34 3.97
N ILE A 738 -19.85 10.99 3.46
CA ILE A 738 -19.95 12.27 2.74
C ILE A 738 -20.78 12.17 1.45
N HIS A 739 -20.83 11.00 0.81
CA HIS A 739 -21.60 10.78 -0.42
C HIS A 739 -23.10 10.93 -0.22
N LEU A 740 -23.61 10.77 1.00
CA LEU A 740 -25.04 10.95 1.33
C LEU A 740 -25.43 12.44 1.38
N ARG A 741 -24.48 13.34 1.65
CA ARG A 741 -24.70 14.80 1.67
C ARG A 741 -24.71 15.43 0.27
N ALA A 742 -24.13 14.73 -0.73
CA ALA A 742 -24.08 15.17 -2.12
C ALA A 742 -25.46 15.27 -2.81
N TYR A 743 -26.55 14.82 -2.18
CA TYR A 743 -27.91 15.04 -2.67
C TYR A 743 -28.29 16.54 -2.77
N GLY A 744 -27.55 17.44 -2.11
CA GLY A 744 -27.71 18.90 -2.21
C GLY A 744 -27.09 19.56 -3.45
N GLY A 745 -26.44 18.82 -4.35
CA GLY A 745 -25.81 19.36 -5.56
C GLY A 745 -24.42 19.98 -5.36
N THR A 746 -23.80 19.78 -4.20
CA THR A 746 -22.42 20.17 -3.89
C THR A 746 -21.45 19.01 -4.18
N ASP A 747 -20.18 19.33 -4.47
CA ASP A 747 -19.13 18.34 -4.72
C ASP A 747 -18.71 17.69 -3.39
N PRO A 748 -18.91 16.36 -3.20
CA PRO A 748 -18.59 15.71 -1.92
C PRO A 748 -17.12 15.82 -1.52
N LEU A 749 -16.19 15.95 -2.48
CA LEU A 749 -14.77 16.16 -2.15
C LEU A 749 -14.55 17.52 -1.47
N ARG A 750 -15.30 18.55 -1.88
CA ARG A 750 -15.19 19.89 -1.31
C ARG A 750 -15.75 19.96 0.10
N GLU A 751 -16.89 19.30 0.33
CA GLU A 751 -17.45 19.16 1.68
C GLU A 751 -16.49 18.40 2.59
N TYR A 752 -15.91 17.29 2.11
CA TYR A 752 -14.87 16.55 2.84
C TYR A 752 -13.66 17.41 3.20
N GLN A 753 -13.19 18.26 2.28
CA GLN A 753 -12.09 19.19 2.54
C GLN A 753 -12.43 20.21 3.62
N PHE A 754 -13.64 20.78 3.58
CA PHE A 754 -14.08 21.79 4.53
C PHE A 754 -14.28 21.18 5.93
N GLU A 755 -15.09 20.13 6.02
CA GLU A 755 -15.36 19.44 7.29
C GLU A 755 -14.09 18.83 7.87
N GLY A 756 -13.27 18.19 7.05
CA GLY A 756 -12.01 17.61 7.49
C GLY A 756 -11.02 18.65 8.00
N PHE A 757 -11.04 19.88 7.47
CA PHE A 757 -10.19 20.98 7.97
C PHE A 757 -10.69 21.53 9.31
N GLU A 758 -12.00 21.68 9.50
CA GLU A 758 -12.56 22.11 10.80
C GLU A 758 -12.32 21.05 11.88
N MET A 759 -12.57 19.76 11.60
CA MET A 759 -12.21 18.66 12.52
C MET A 759 -10.71 18.66 12.88
N PHE A 760 -9.85 18.98 11.91
CA PHE A 760 -8.41 19.07 12.16
C PHE A 760 -8.04 20.24 13.08
N LYS A 761 -8.66 21.42 12.92
CA LYS A 761 -8.46 22.54 13.85
C LYS A 761 -8.91 22.17 15.26
N GLU A 762 -10.12 21.62 15.37
CA GLU A 762 -10.69 21.20 16.64
C GLU A 762 -9.77 20.19 17.34
N MET A 763 -9.24 19.20 16.61
CA MET A 763 -8.25 18.26 17.13
C MET A 763 -7.00 18.97 17.65
N ILE A 764 -6.46 19.96 16.94
CA ILE A 764 -5.29 20.73 17.40
C ILE A 764 -5.62 21.51 18.68
N GLU A 765 -6.81 22.10 18.77
CA GLU A 765 -7.28 22.80 19.97
C GLU A 765 -7.39 21.85 21.17
N HIS A 766 -7.98 20.67 20.97
CA HIS A 766 -8.05 19.62 22.00
C HIS A 766 -6.67 19.14 22.45
N ILE A 767 -5.70 19.00 21.53
CA ILE A 767 -4.32 18.65 21.88
C ILE A 767 -3.72 19.75 22.77
N GLN A 768 -3.86 21.02 22.39
CA GLN A 768 -3.33 22.14 23.16
C GLN A 768 -3.93 22.21 24.56
N GLU A 769 -5.25 22.04 24.68
CA GLU A 769 -5.94 22.05 25.97
C GLU A 769 -5.51 20.89 26.86
N GLU A 770 -5.44 19.68 26.30
CA GLU A 770 -5.03 18.49 27.02
C GLU A 770 -3.59 18.61 27.53
N VAL A 771 -2.67 19.03 26.66
CA VAL A 771 -1.26 19.27 27.01
C VAL A 771 -1.15 20.32 28.11
N SER A 772 -1.82 21.46 27.96
CA SER A 772 -1.79 22.56 28.93
C SER A 772 -2.29 22.10 30.30
N LYS A 773 -3.42 21.39 30.32
CA LYS A 773 -4.02 20.87 31.54
C LYS A 773 -3.11 19.87 32.25
N TYR A 774 -2.62 18.87 31.54
CA TYR A 774 -1.80 17.82 32.15
C TYR A 774 -0.47 18.38 32.65
N ILE A 775 0.19 19.25 31.88
CA ILE A 775 1.47 19.83 32.28
C ILE A 775 1.33 20.67 33.54
N MET A 776 0.27 21.48 33.64
CA MET A 776 0.07 22.37 34.77
C MET A 776 -0.51 21.67 36.02
N LYS A 777 -1.44 20.71 35.86
CA LYS A 777 -2.21 20.14 36.98
C LYS A 777 -1.85 18.72 37.37
N ALA A 778 -1.29 17.90 36.48
CA ALA A 778 -1.02 16.50 36.83
C ALA A 778 0.00 16.41 37.99
N ARG A 779 -0.03 15.33 38.76
CA ARG A 779 1.05 15.04 39.72
C ARG A 779 2.02 14.06 39.09
N VAL A 780 3.30 14.41 39.06
CA VAL A 780 4.34 13.51 38.56
C VAL A 780 4.57 12.39 39.57
N GLN A 781 4.44 11.14 39.12
CA GLN A 781 4.85 9.95 39.88
C GLN A 781 6.25 9.52 39.44
N ASN A 782 6.99 8.84 40.32
CA ASN A 782 8.41 8.50 40.11
C ASN A 782 8.71 7.60 38.88
N ASN A 783 7.71 7.02 38.20
CA ASN A 783 7.88 6.24 36.97
C ASN A 783 7.26 6.96 35.77
N LEU A 784 8.01 7.89 35.17
CA LEU A 784 7.68 8.54 33.89
C LEU A 784 8.20 7.69 32.73
N GLU A 785 7.53 6.59 32.42
CA GLU A 785 7.80 5.83 31.19
C GLU A 785 6.75 6.18 30.13
N ARG A 786 7.19 6.33 28.87
CA ARG A 786 6.28 6.50 27.74
C ARG A 786 5.48 5.20 27.57
N GLN A 787 4.16 5.30 27.46
CA GLN A 787 3.29 4.13 27.27
C GLN A 787 2.62 4.20 25.91
N GLU A 788 2.50 3.06 25.24
CA GLU A 788 1.77 2.95 23.98
C GLU A 788 0.27 3.22 24.21
N VAL A 789 -0.32 4.05 23.34
CA VAL A 789 -1.75 4.37 23.40
C VAL A 789 -2.59 3.20 22.86
N ALA A 790 -2.08 2.45 21.88
CA ALA A 790 -2.74 1.28 21.33
C ALA A 790 -1.72 0.30 20.70
N LYS A 791 -2.02 -1.01 20.75
CA LYS A 791 -1.26 -2.03 20.01
C LYS A 791 -1.85 -2.21 18.61
N GLY A 792 -1.06 -1.92 17.59
CA GLY A 792 -1.44 -2.07 16.19
C GLY A 792 -1.39 -3.52 15.69
N GLN A 793 -2.32 -3.86 14.80
CA GLN A 793 -2.34 -5.02 13.94
C GLN A 793 -2.45 -4.54 12.49
N THR A 794 -1.64 -5.09 11.60
CA THR A 794 -1.66 -4.73 10.17
C THR A 794 -2.84 -5.40 9.48
N THR A 795 -3.63 -4.62 8.73
CA THR A 795 -4.71 -5.13 7.88
C THR A 795 -4.39 -4.80 6.43
N SER A 796 -4.16 -5.82 5.60
CA SER A 796 -3.93 -5.66 4.15
C SER A 796 -5.03 -6.36 3.36
N GLY A 797 -5.59 -5.68 2.35
CA GLY A 797 -6.62 -6.19 1.43
C GLY A 797 -6.12 -7.18 0.35
N GLY A 798 -4.86 -7.59 0.41
CA GLY A 798 -4.31 -8.70 -0.34
C GLY A 798 -4.29 -9.97 0.52
N SER A 799 -4.65 -11.10 -0.09
CA SER A 799 -4.69 -12.45 0.49
C SER A 799 -3.93 -12.58 1.81
N SER A 800 -4.68 -12.77 2.90
CA SER A 800 -4.13 -13.16 4.19
C SER A 800 -3.18 -14.34 3.99
N GLU A 801 -1.88 -14.08 4.01
CA GLU A 801 -0.87 -15.10 4.21
C GLU A 801 -1.15 -15.69 5.58
N SER A 802 -1.86 -16.82 5.57
CA SER A 802 -2.10 -17.61 6.77
C SER A 802 -0.75 -17.91 7.38
N GLN A 803 -0.55 -17.44 8.63
CA GLN A 803 0.63 -17.68 9.44
C GLN A 803 1.32 -19.00 9.10
N GLU A 804 2.57 -18.90 8.65
CA GLU A 804 3.49 -20.01 8.46
C GLU A 804 3.51 -20.93 9.70
N LYS A 805 2.67 -21.98 9.70
CA LYS A 805 2.94 -23.17 10.51
C LYS A 805 3.84 -24.07 9.69
N ARG A 806 5.13 -23.71 9.61
CA ARG A 806 6.15 -24.71 9.28
C ARG A 806 5.96 -25.86 10.28
N PRO A 807 5.86 -27.13 9.84
CA PRO A 807 5.89 -28.23 10.79
C PRO A 807 7.18 -28.08 11.59
N ILE A 808 7.05 -27.88 12.89
CA ILE A 808 8.18 -27.93 13.82
C ILE A 808 8.91 -29.22 13.48
N LYS A 809 10.13 -29.11 12.93
CA LYS A 809 11.05 -30.23 12.87
C LYS A 809 11.26 -30.60 14.33
N ARG A 810 10.47 -31.56 14.82
CA ARG A 810 10.77 -32.22 16.08
C ARG A 810 12.15 -32.82 15.88
N ASP A 811 13.13 -32.33 16.64
CA ASP A 811 14.39 -33.03 16.80
C ASP A 811 14.09 -34.52 16.99
N ALA A 812 14.80 -35.35 16.23
CA ALA A 812 14.58 -36.78 16.19
C ALA A 812 14.64 -37.32 17.63
N ARG A 813 13.48 -37.62 18.21
CA ARG A 813 13.40 -38.29 19.51
C ARG A 813 14.06 -39.65 19.34
N VAL A 814 15.21 -39.82 19.99
CA VAL A 814 15.93 -41.10 20.04
C VAL A 814 14.97 -42.18 20.53
N GLY A 815 14.69 -43.17 19.69
CA GLY A 815 13.80 -44.27 20.04
C GLY A 815 14.40 -45.11 21.16
N ARG A 816 13.56 -45.72 22.02
CA ARG A 816 13.99 -46.56 23.14
C ARG A 816 15.00 -47.67 22.75
N ASN A 817 14.98 -48.12 21.50
CA ASN A 817 15.87 -49.17 20.99
C ASN A 817 17.08 -48.66 20.19
N ASP A 818 17.17 -47.35 19.94
CA ASP A 818 18.29 -46.74 19.21
C ASP A 818 19.53 -46.66 20.10
N LEU A 819 20.70 -46.52 19.48
CA LEU A 819 21.95 -46.33 20.22
C LEU A 819 21.90 -45.01 20.99
N CYS A 820 22.35 -45.07 22.24
CA CYS A 820 22.29 -43.91 23.13
C CYS A 820 23.26 -42.81 22.66
N PRO A 821 22.82 -41.54 22.57
CA PRO A 821 23.63 -40.43 22.04
C PRO A 821 24.91 -40.15 22.82
N CYS A 822 25.01 -40.61 24.07
CA CYS A 822 26.22 -40.48 24.90
C CYS A 822 27.43 -41.30 24.43
N GLY A 823 27.32 -42.05 23.33
CA GLY A 823 28.42 -42.86 22.79
C GLY A 823 28.74 -44.13 23.58
N SER A 824 27.89 -44.52 24.54
CA SER A 824 28.13 -45.71 25.41
C SER A 824 28.00 -47.07 24.71
N GLY A 825 27.61 -47.10 23.43
CA GLY A 825 27.34 -48.33 22.66
C GLY A 825 26.10 -49.11 23.11
N LYS A 826 25.36 -48.64 24.12
CA LYS A 826 24.14 -49.28 24.65
C LYS A 826 22.88 -48.66 24.03
N LYS A 827 21.79 -49.44 23.95
CA LYS A 827 20.46 -48.91 23.54
C LYS A 827 19.97 -47.87 24.55
N TYR A 828 19.25 -46.84 24.10
CA TYR A 828 18.77 -45.72 24.92
C TYR A 828 18.07 -46.18 26.21
N LYS A 829 17.16 -47.17 26.12
CA LYS A 829 16.46 -47.76 27.28
C LYS A 829 17.35 -48.44 28.34
N LEU A 830 18.60 -48.76 28.00
CA LEU A 830 19.57 -49.40 28.90
C LEU A 830 20.61 -48.39 29.42
N CYS A 831 20.48 -47.12 29.04
CA CYS A 831 21.38 -46.02 29.41
C CYS A 831 20.54 -44.82 29.89
N HIS A 832 20.50 -43.71 29.14
CA HIS A 832 19.79 -42.48 29.54
C HIS A 832 18.25 -42.59 29.55
N GLY A 833 17.69 -43.68 29.01
CA GLY A 833 16.26 -44.00 29.10
C GLY A 833 15.90 -45.01 30.20
N LYS A 834 16.76 -45.19 31.22
CA LYS A 834 16.45 -45.94 32.44
C LYS A 834 15.63 -45.08 33.40
N GLU A 835 14.38 -44.83 33.03
CA GLU A 835 13.30 -44.52 33.96
C GLU A 835 12.09 -45.40 33.64
#